data_AF-C8X8G7-F1
#
_entry.id   AF-C8X8G7-F1
#
_cell.length_a   1.000
_cell.length_b   1.000
_cell.length_c   1.000
_cell.angle_alpha   90.00
_cell.angle_beta   90.00
_cell.angle_gamma   90.00
#
_symmetry.space_group_name_H-M   'P 1'
#
loop_
_entity.id
_entity.type
_entity.pdbx_description
1 polymer ?
#
loop_
_entity_poly.entity_id
_entity_poly.type
_entity_poly.pdbx_seq_one_letter_code
_entity_poly.pdbx_strand_id
1 'polypeptide(L)'
;MSTRYLTQPRIEPGVRTGGQWTQHQHAAPGVSLAPTDAESDDPTRRTREVLRARRQRLAAEQTGYIEAAAVRAGTDPRQAGDPRSWWDTHFVTAEYGATDGDYAQMPDDFTPRRTSGRSIVGMRRTHRMAYKSADGSFAVRMPSATSIKAFERQTGTTFDVPVSAVSADGRVVSGWVRVTRSGSNWAATELGDFGPSGVEVSEAVSCVLEARRPSRALAQAGDLRRRRAEKVASNGVTVVPVPSTFIDTIAYDSSSGIMGVTIRGKTYGYQVPETSFDSVRVDRSPGRAYNKLVKGRPRMAVDKCEQCGRFTSRAATHTCPLGHRDRTGARYAHNDVARRAAARYARANRIPAGPTPPPPDRAQPDPNAAAGGTGPTPPAGDENVPVADRIARTLPPERVGDRTVTVRSGIHDGRRVVAVVLTDGTGQPADGADGTPAVQLFSVDRTPSGAVLGPLVASRHADPASTSQVSHPHGADPADTRRIDLAAMLRKARPGGRPSATTRDGATTGWSRHPEVTGSLTPYTSSRYVPHLYGNQVGNGQYGVVGFDGISGPAAGRLLAAMPEPVRATRHRSAPTTGDLLRAAETHLVEVGGYTTHPDMFGGDRLRAESAHVYDVRDGETPDQAWERVSRDYQLSGGDPAQAQVVTVPWTGRRAWRFAWS
;
A
#
# COMPACT_ATOMS: atom_id res chain seq x y z
N MET A 1 -29.12 -52.53 19.69
CA MET A 1 -28.51 -51.27 19.21
C MET A 1 -27.52 -51.62 18.10
N SER A 2 -27.89 -51.41 16.84
CA SER A 2 -27.08 -51.79 15.67
C SER A 2 -25.94 -50.80 15.42
N THR A 3 -24.72 -51.33 15.40
CA THR A 3 -23.50 -50.62 15.01
C THR A 3 -23.45 -50.53 13.47
N ARG A 4 -23.71 -49.35 12.91
CA ARG A 4 -23.50 -49.08 11.48
C ARG A 4 -22.01 -48.90 11.21
N TYR A 5 -21.41 -49.84 10.48
CA TYR A 5 -20.10 -49.66 9.86
C TYR A 5 -20.23 -48.67 8.69
N LEU A 6 -19.54 -47.53 8.76
CA LEU A 6 -19.35 -46.65 7.62
C LEU A 6 -18.31 -47.28 6.70
N THR A 7 -18.78 -47.93 5.63
CA THR A 7 -17.98 -48.34 4.48
C THR A 7 -17.27 -47.12 3.88
N GLN A 8 -15.93 -47.15 3.83
CA GLN A 8 -15.17 -46.20 3.03
C GLN A 8 -15.58 -46.32 1.55
N PRO A 9 -15.82 -45.20 0.84
CA PRO A 9 -16.14 -45.25 -0.58
C PRO A 9 -14.99 -45.87 -1.37
N ARG A 10 -15.34 -46.84 -2.22
CA ARG A 10 -14.42 -47.52 -3.13
C ARG A 10 -13.97 -46.53 -4.20
N ILE A 11 -12.67 -46.23 -4.24
CA ILE A 11 -12.07 -45.40 -5.29
C ILE A 11 -12.10 -46.20 -6.60
N GLU A 12 -12.59 -45.58 -7.67
CA GLU A 12 -12.69 -46.22 -8.98
C GLU A 12 -11.30 -46.51 -9.58
N PRO A 13 -11.10 -47.68 -10.22
CA PRO A 13 -9.87 -48.00 -10.93
C PRO A 13 -9.61 -46.97 -12.05
N GLY A 14 -8.53 -46.20 -11.94
CA GLY A 14 -8.13 -45.20 -12.95
C GLY A 14 -8.12 -43.75 -12.45
N VAL A 15 -8.64 -43.47 -11.25
CA VAL A 15 -8.56 -42.14 -10.62
C VAL A 15 -7.17 -41.96 -9.99
N ARG A 16 -6.39 -40.99 -10.46
CA ARG A 16 -5.07 -40.64 -9.90
C ARG A 16 -5.25 -39.99 -8.52
N THR A 17 -5.13 -40.78 -7.45
CA THR A 17 -4.90 -40.26 -6.10
C THR A 17 -3.49 -39.70 -6.00
N GLY A 18 -3.39 -38.41 -5.64
CA GLY A 18 -2.16 -37.61 -5.65
C GLY A 18 -1.01 -38.24 -4.89
N GLY A 19 -0.06 -38.80 -5.64
CA GLY A 19 1.24 -39.25 -5.17
C GLY A 19 2.32 -38.21 -5.45
N GLN A 20 3.32 -38.18 -4.59
CA GLN A 20 4.37 -37.18 -4.38
C GLN A 20 5.40 -37.03 -5.53
N TRP A 21 4.99 -37.21 -6.78
CA TRP A 21 5.78 -37.02 -8.00
C TRP A 21 4.91 -36.47 -9.13
N THR A 22 4.39 -35.27 -8.93
CA THR A 22 4.15 -34.35 -10.05
C THR A 22 5.41 -33.52 -10.22
N GLN A 23 6.30 -34.00 -11.10
CA GLN A 23 7.17 -33.10 -11.85
C GLN A 23 6.26 -31.97 -12.39
N HIS A 24 6.53 -30.74 -11.95
CA HIS A 24 5.82 -29.53 -12.38
C HIS A 24 4.29 -29.68 -12.42
N GLN A 25 3.65 -29.83 -11.26
CA GLN A 25 2.27 -29.36 -11.15
C GLN A 25 2.31 -27.83 -11.20
N HIS A 26 2.37 -27.29 -12.42
CA HIS A 26 1.75 -26.00 -12.70
C HIS A 26 0.36 -26.03 -12.05
N ALA A 27 0.01 -24.99 -11.31
CA ALA A 27 -1.38 -24.77 -10.96
C ALA A 27 -2.22 -24.93 -12.23
N ALA A 28 -3.37 -25.60 -12.13
CA ALA A 28 -4.25 -25.83 -13.27
C ALA A 28 -4.37 -24.55 -14.13
N PRO A 29 -4.17 -24.61 -15.45
CA PRO A 29 -3.95 -23.44 -16.28
C PRO A 29 -5.25 -22.63 -16.40
N GLY A 30 -5.46 -21.72 -15.44
CA GLY A 30 -6.34 -20.58 -15.60
C GLY A 30 -5.62 -19.53 -16.42
N VAL A 31 -5.70 -19.63 -17.76
CA VAL A 31 -5.29 -18.62 -18.75
C VAL A 31 -4.04 -17.83 -18.33
N SER A 32 -2.87 -18.45 -18.45
CA SER A 32 -1.61 -17.71 -18.41
C SER A 32 -1.46 -16.95 -19.74
N LEU A 33 -1.80 -15.67 -19.76
CA LEU A 33 -1.37 -14.72 -20.81
C LEU A 33 0.07 -14.24 -20.52
N ALA A 34 0.94 -15.09 -19.96
CA ALA A 34 2.37 -14.82 -20.00
C ALA A 34 2.86 -15.24 -21.39
N PRO A 35 3.48 -14.35 -22.19
CA PRO A 35 4.13 -14.78 -23.40
C PRO A 35 5.19 -15.82 -23.03
N THR A 36 5.08 -17.01 -23.62
CA THR A 36 6.05 -18.11 -23.52
C THR A 36 7.30 -17.85 -24.36
N ASP A 37 7.66 -16.58 -24.57
CA ASP A 37 8.85 -16.20 -25.30
C ASP A 37 10.02 -16.27 -24.33
N ALA A 38 10.73 -17.40 -24.38
CA ALA A 38 11.97 -17.64 -23.66
C ALA A 38 13.15 -16.74 -24.14
N GLU A 39 12.88 -15.71 -24.97
CA GLU A 39 13.88 -14.90 -25.68
C GLU A 39 13.79 -13.39 -25.41
N SER A 40 13.08 -12.94 -24.37
CA SER A 40 13.21 -11.55 -23.92
C SER A 40 14.46 -11.40 -23.02
N ASP A 41 15.55 -10.86 -23.56
CA ASP A 41 16.82 -10.59 -22.85
C ASP A 41 16.72 -9.65 -21.63
N ASP A 42 15.59 -8.95 -21.43
CA ASP A 42 15.39 -8.07 -20.26
C ASP A 42 14.48 -8.70 -19.16
N PRO A 43 15.06 -9.29 -18.09
CA PRO A 43 14.29 -9.83 -16.96
C PRO A 43 13.50 -8.76 -16.18
N THR A 44 13.89 -7.48 -16.31
CA THR A 44 13.20 -6.35 -15.68
C THR A 44 11.89 -6.06 -16.38
N ARG A 45 11.88 -6.08 -17.72
CA ARG A 45 10.66 -5.95 -18.51
C ARG A 45 9.65 -7.05 -18.18
N ARG A 46 10.08 -8.32 -18.17
CA ARG A 46 9.23 -9.46 -17.79
C ARG A 46 8.63 -9.29 -16.39
N THR A 47 9.44 -8.85 -15.42
CA THR A 47 8.95 -8.56 -14.06
C THR A 47 7.88 -7.47 -14.06
N ARG A 48 8.08 -6.37 -14.81
CA ARG A 48 7.10 -5.29 -14.91
C ARG A 48 5.81 -5.76 -15.56
N GLU A 49 5.88 -6.59 -16.59
CA GLU A 49 4.71 -7.14 -17.28
C GLU A 49 3.90 -8.09 -16.37
N VAL A 50 4.58 -9.01 -15.66
CA VAL A 50 3.94 -9.89 -14.67
C VAL A 50 3.25 -9.07 -13.57
N LEU A 51 3.94 -8.07 -13.01
CA LEU A 51 3.36 -7.20 -11.99
C LEU A 51 2.20 -6.36 -12.55
N ARG A 52 2.28 -5.89 -13.79
CA ARG A 52 1.21 -5.13 -14.45
C ARG A 52 -0.04 -5.98 -14.64
N ALA A 53 0.09 -7.15 -15.25
CA ALA A 53 -1.04 -8.07 -15.46
C ALA A 53 -1.67 -8.50 -14.13
N ARG A 54 -0.84 -8.71 -13.10
CA ARG A 54 -1.32 -9.07 -11.77
C ARG A 54 -2.04 -7.91 -11.06
N ARG A 55 -1.49 -6.69 -11.12
CA ARG A 55 -2.16 -5.49 -10.61
C ARG A 55 -3.50 -5.25 -11.31
N GLN A 56 -3.59 -5.50 -12.62
CA GLN A 56 -4.85 -5.40 -13.35
C GLN A 56 -5.89 -6.41 -12.83
N ARG A 57 -5.52 -7.68 -12.63
CA ARG A 57 -6.40 -8.71 -12.03
C ARG A 57 -6.87 -8.33 -10.62
N LEU A 58 -5.97 -7.83 -9.78
CA LEU A 58 -6.29 -7.37 -8.43
C LEU A 58 -7.17 -6.12 -8.43
N ALA A 59 -6.89 -5.16 -9.31
CA ALA A 59 -7.60 -3.88 -9.40
C ALA A 59 -9.02 -4.05 -9.98
N ALA A 60 -9.21 -5.00 -10.88
CA ALA A 60 -10.51 -5.39 -11.42
C ALA A 60 -11.39 -6.13 -10.40
N GLU A 61 -10.89 -6.35 -9.18
CA GLU A 61 -11.58 -7.07 -8.09
C GLU A 61 -12.21 -8.39 -8.55
N GLN A 62 -11.61 -9.04 -9.56
CA GLN A 62 -12.14 -10.26 -10.15
C GLN A 62 -12.40 -11.29 -9.05
N THR A 63 -13.65 -11.72 -8.92
CA THR A 63 -14.03 -12.84 -8.08
C THR A 63 -13.40 -14.09 -8.69
N GLY A 64 -12.38 -14.65 -8.05
CA GLY A 64 -11.69 -15.80 -8.59
C GLY A 64 -10.34 -16.02 -7.92
N TYR A 65 -9.77 -17.16 -8.28
CA TYR A 65 -8.46 -17.58 -7.82
C TYR A 65 -7.36 -16.78 -8.52
N ILE A 66 -6.46 -16.22 -7.73
CA ILE A 66 -5.25 -15.53 -8.17
C ILE A 66 -4.09 -16.36 -7.65
N GLU A 67 -3.44 -17.14 -8.52
CA GLU A 67 -2.24 -17.92 -8.18
C GLU A 67 -1.11 -17.02 -7.71
N ALA A 68 -0.26 -17.42 -6.76
CA ALA A 68 0.94 -16.67 -6.36
C ALA A 68 1.89 -16.37 -7.54
N ALA A 69 2.72 -15.34 -7.40
CA ALA A 69 3.80 -15.05 -8.34
C ALA A 69 5.12 -14.80 -7.61
N ALA A 70 6.23 -15.08 -8.29
CA ALA A 70 7.54 -14.63 -7.90
C ALA A 70 8.02 -13.56 -8.89
N VAL A 71 8.68 -12.53 -8.38
CA VAL A 71 9.10 -11.37 -9.16
C VAL A 71 10.51 -10.98 -8.77
N ARG A 72 11.22 -10.21 -9.61
CA ARG A 72 12.48 -9.61 -9.20
C ARG A 72 12.26 -8.68 -8.01
N ALA A 73 13.04 -8.83 -6.93
CA ALA A 73 12.91 -7.93 -5.79
C ALA A 73 13.49 -6.56 -6.12
N GLY A 74 12.82 -5.49 -5.69
CA GLY A 74 13.28 -4.11 -5.88
C GLY A 74 14.42 -3.69 -4.93
N THR A 75 14.79 -4.53 -3.97
CA THR A 75 15.86 -4.25 -3.00
C THR A 75 16.61 -5.52 -2.68
N ASP A 76 17.93 -5.40 -2.50
CA ASP A 76 18.78 -6.49 -2.04
C ASP A 76 18.30 -7.00 -0.65
N PRO A 77 17.92 -8.29 -0.51
CA PRO A 77 17.49 -8.92 0.74
C PRO A 77 18.53 -8.83 1.86
N ARG A 78 19.82 -8.69 1.53
CA ARG A 78 20.90 -8.48 2.51
C ARG A 78 20.74 -7.17 3.27
N GLN A 79 20.05 -6.19 2.67
CA GLN A 79 19.74 -4.89 3.25
C GLN A 79 18.32 -4.88 3.82
N ALA A 80 18.02 -3.96 4.76
CA ALA A 80 16.69 -3.88 5.36
C ALA A 80 15.61 -3.42 4.37
N GLY A 81 15.98 -2.51 3.46
CA GLY A 81 15.06 -1.84 2.54
C GLY A 81 13.92 -1.10 3.25
N ASP A 82 13.03 -0.50 2.47
CA ASP A 82 11.77 0.03 3.00
C ASP A 82 10.84 -1.14 3.38
N PRO A 83 10.44 -1.27 4.66
CA PRO A 83 9.48 -2.30 5.07
C PRO A 83 8.13 -2.18 4.37
N ARG A 84 7.69 -0.96 4.03
CA ARG A 84 6.41 -0.76 3.37
C ARG A 84 6.41 -1.35 1.97
N SER A 85 7.31 -0.88 1.13
CA SER A 85 7.49 -1.38 -0.25
C SER A 85 7.66 -2.90 -0.31
N TRP A 86 8.39 -3.49 0.64
CA TRP A 86 8.59 -4.94 0.70
C TRP A 86 7.28 -5.69 0.93
N TRP A 87 6.49 -5.31 1.94
CA TRP A 87 5.20 -5.96 2.22
C TRP A 87 4.16 -5.67 1.13
N ASP A 88 4.12 -4.44 0.61
CA ASP A 88 3.19 -4.07 -0.47
C ASP A 88 3.46 -4.91 -1.73
N THR A 89 4.75 -5.16 -2.05
CA THR A 89 5.15 -6.08 -3.12
C THR A 89 4.66 -7.50 -2.84
N HIS A 90 4.82 -7.99 -1.60
CA HIS A 90 4.37 -9.33 -1.22
C HIS A 90 2.85 -9.49 -1.26
N PHE A 91 2.08 -8.51 -0.80
CA PHE A 91 0.63 -8.58 -0.93
C PHE A 91 0.19 -8.61 -2.39
N VAL A 92 0.88 -7.90 -3.29
CA VAL A 92 0.60 -8.00 -4.73
C VAL A 92 0.91 -9.39 -5.26
N THR A 93 1.97 -10.05 -4.80
CA THR A 93 2.43 -11.35 -5.33
C THR A 93 1.80 -12.58 -4.66
N ALA A 94 1.00 -12.41 -3.60
CA ALA A 94 0.38 -13.51 -2.86
C ALA A 94 -0.73 -14.22 -3.62
N GLU A 95 -0.99 -15.48 -3.27
CA GLU A 95 -2.14 -16.27 -3.73
C GLU A 95 -3.45 -15.77 -3.09
N TYR A 96 -4.58 -15.74 -3.79
CA TYR A 96 -5.88 -15.35 -3.20
C TYR A 96 -7.06 -16.09 -3.81
N GLY A 97 -8.11 -16.33 -3.02
CA GLY A 97 -9.44 -16.65 -3.54
C GLY A 97 -9.55 -18.06 -4.11
N ALA A 98 -8.84 -19.03 -3.52
CA ALA A 98 -8.99 -20.43 -3.89
C ALA A 98 -10.40 -20.93 -3.55
N THR A 99 -10.95 -21.79 -4.40
CA THR A 99 -12.34 -22.28 -4.28
C THR A 99 -12.54 -23.19 -3.07
N ASP A 100 -11.50 -23.91 -2.68
CA ASP A 100 -11.44 -24.83 -1.54
C ASP A 100 -10.86 -24.17 -0.27
N GLY A 101 -10.94 -22.83 -0.18
CA GLY A 101 -10.42 -22.04 0.94
C GLY A 101 -8.98 -21.59 0.72
N ASP A 102 -8.52 -20.62 1.51
CA ASP A 102 -7.15 -20.10 1.37
C ASP A 102 -6.23 -20.78 2.39
N TYR A 103 -4.92 -20.78 2.12
CA TYR A 103 -3.94 -20.96 3.19
C TYR A 103 -3.85 -19.67 4.01
N ALA A 104 -3.63 -19.78 5.32
CA ALA A 104 -3.34 -18.59 6.13
C ALA A 104 -2.08 -17.92 5.57
N GLN A 105 -2.10 -16.61 5.35
CA GLN A 105 -0.88 -15.87 5.03
C GLN A 105 -0.33 -15.25 6.30
N MET A 106 1.00 -15.21 6.47
CA MET A 106 1.57 -14.51 7.61
C MET A 106 1.29 -13.00 7.49
N PRO A 107 0.57 -12.38 8.45
CA PRO A 107 0.19 -10.99 8.31
C PRO A 107 1.37 -10.06 8.59
N ASP A 108 1.31 -8.84 8.05
CA ASP A 108 2.37 -7.86 8.24
C ASP A 108 2.40 -7.24 9.62
N ASP A 109 1.52 -7.65 10.54
CA ASP A 109 1.37 -7.10 11.89
C ASP A 109 1.50 -8.12 13.02
N PHE A 110 1.94 -9.34 12.71
CA PHE A 110 2.14 -10.43 13.65
C PHE A 110 3.25 -10.15 14.68
N THR A 111 2.89 -9.35 15.69
CA THR A 111 3.77 -8.96 16.79
C THR A 111 3.12 -9.33 18.13
N PRO A 112 3.84 -10.04 19.02
CA PRO A 112 3.28 -10.48 20.31
C PRO A 112 2.73 -9.34 21.18
N ARG A 113 3.26 -8.12 21.04
CA ARG A 113 2.87 -6.97 21.85
C ARG A 113 1.76 -6.10 21.24
N ARG A 114 1.30 -6.40 20.01
CA ARG A 114 0.24 -5.67 19.27
C ARG A 114 0.27 -4.15 19.47
N THR A 115 1.47 -3.57 19.50
CA THR A 115 1.66 -2.13 19.60
C THR A 115 1.21 -1.49 18.29
N SER A 116 0.62 -0.30 18.30
CA SER A 116 0.29 0.39 17.05
C SER A 116 1.53 0.66 16.18
N GLY A 117 1.29 0.83 14.88
CA GLY A 117 2.34 1.06 13.91
C GLY A 117 1.82 1.16 12.48
N ARG A 118 2.66 0.81 11.51
CA ARG A 118 2.45 1.08 10.08
C ARG A 118 1.95 -0.13 9.28
N SER A 119 1.46 -1.18 9.91
CA SER A 119 0.90 -2.35 9.21
C SER A 119 -0.41 -2.02 8.51
N ILE A 120 -0.94 -2.93 7.69
CA ILE A 120 -2.22 -2.72 6.98
C ILE A 120 -3.42 -2.52 7.93
N VAL A 121 -3.31 -2.96 9.18
CA VAL A 121 -4.33 -2.79 10.24
C VAL A 121 -3.92 -1.77 11.31
N GLY A 122 -2.91 -0.95 11.05
CA GLY A 122 -2.47 0.12 11.97
C GLY A 122 -1.64 -0.36 13.18
N MET A 123 -1.10 -1.58 13.09
CA MET A 123 -0.28 -2.22 14.11
C MET A 123 1.21 -2.20 13.73
N ARG A 124 2.08 -2.52 14.68
CA ARG A 124 3.52 -2.59 14.43
C ARG A 124 3.78 -3.72 13.47
N ARG A 125 4.57 -3.42 12.44
CA ARG A 125 4.87 -4.42 11.44
C ARG A 125 5.68 -5.57 12.02
N THR A 126 5.40 -6.79 11.55
CA THR A 126 6.17 -7.99 11.79
C THR A 126 7.63 -7.72 11.45
N HIS A 127 8.51 -7.97 12.41
CA HIS A 127 9.95 -7.77 12.23
C HIS A 127 10.49 -8.73 11.17
N ARG A 128 11.30 -8.20 10.25
CA ARG A 128 11.92 -8.95 9.15
C ARG A 128 13.41 -9.06 9.38
N MET A 129 13.97 -10.25 9.17
CA MET A 129 15.40 -10.51 9.31
C MET A 129 15.99 -10.99 7.99
N ALA A 130 17.24 -10.63 7.75
CA ALA A 130 18.06 -11.27 6.72
C ALA A 130 18.88 -12.40 7.37
N TYR A 131 18.86 -13.54 6.72
CA TYR A 131 19.68 -14.71 7.01
C TYR A 131 20.64 -14.86 5.83
N LYS A 132 21.93 -15.06 6.11
CA LYS A 132 22.99 -15.04 5.09
C LYS A 132 23.85 -16.30 5.19
N SER A 133 24.32 -16.82 4.06
CA SER A 133 25.40 -17.79 4.01
C SER A 133 26.70 -17.19 4.57
N ALA A 134 27.69 -18.03 4.86
CA ALA A 134 28.94 -17.59 5.50
C ALA A 134 29.72 -16.58 4.65
N ASP A 135 29.73 -16.80 3.33
CA ASP A 135 30.33 -15.95 2.30
C ASP A 135 29.42 -14.78 1.88
N GLY A 136 28.17 -14.74 2.37
CA GLY A 136 27.18 -13.73 2.02
C GLY A 136 26.66 -13.78 0.58
N SER A 137 27.10 -14.76 -0.24
CA SER A 137 26.68 -14.92 -1.63
C SER A 137 25.18 -15.19 -1.73
N PHE A 138 24.65 -15.99 -0.80
CA PHE A 138 23.23 -16.29 -0.68
C PHE A 138 22.62 -15.60 0.55
N ALA A 139 21.44 -15.00 0.38
CA ALA A 139 20.69 -14.48 1.53
C ALA A 139 19.18 -14.56 1.30
N VAL A 140 18.44 -14.79 2.39
CA VAL A 140 16.98 -14.74 2.43
C VAL A 140 16.55 -13.73 3.49
N ARG A 141 15.64 -12.84 3.12
CA ARG A 141 14.91 -11.95 4.01
C ARG A 141 13.47 -12.39 4.13
N MET A 142 13.03 -12.61 5.36
CA MET A 142 11.66 -13.04 5.68
C MET A 142 11.24 -12.50 7.06
N PRO A 143 9.97 -12.61 7.48
CA PRO A 143 9.59 -12.42 8.87
C PRO A 143 10.50 -13.23 9.80
N SER A 144 10.80 -12.71 10.98
CA SER A 144 11.73 -13.40 11.88
C SER A 144 11.26 -14.83 12.16
N ALA A 145 12.20 -15.79 12.20
CA ALA A 145 11.89 -17.19 12.50
C ALA A 145 11.06 -17.34 13.79
N THR A 146 11.30 -16.48 14.78
CA THR A 146 10.51 -16.41 16.03
C THR A 146 9.05 -16.05 15.75
N SER A 147 8.80 -15.04 14.91
CA SER A 147 7.44 -14.66 14.50
C SER A 147 6.76 -15.77 13.71
N ILE A 148 7.47 -16.42 12.77
CA ILE A 148 6.94 -17.52 11.96
C ILE A 148 6.54 -18.70 12.86
N LYS A 149 7.42 -19.13 13.76
CA LYS A 149 7.14 -20.19 14.74
C LYS A 149 6.01 -19.84 15.69
N ALA A 150 5.86 -18.56 16.04
CA ALA A 150 4.75 -18.11 16.88
C ALA A 150 3.42 -18.11 16.13
N PHE A 151 3.42 -17.73 14.84
CA PHE A 151 2.24 -17.80 13.99
C PHE A 151 1.79 -19.24 13.78
N GLU A 152 2.75 -20.15 13.53
CA GLU A 152 2.49 -21.59 13.44
C GLU A 152 1.82 -22.16 14.70
N ARG A 153 2.26 -21.76 15.91
CA ARG A 153 1.61 -22.20 17.15
C ARG A 153 0.16 -21.74 17.29
N GLN A 154 -0.21 -20.63 16.63
CA GLN A 154 -1.56 -20.10 16.68
C GLN A 154 -2.46 -20.73 15.62
N THR A 155 -1.96 -20.94 14.40
CA THR A 155 -2.76 -21.51 13.31
C THR A 155 -2.79 -23.03 13.37
N GLY A 156 -1.67 -23.66 13.75
CA GLY A 156 -1.53 -25.11 13.78
C GLY A 156 -1.61 -25.78 12.40
N THR A 157 -1.62 -25.02 11.30
CA THR A 157 -1.83 -25.50 9.93
C THR A 157 -0.66 -25.16 9.01
N THR A 158 -0.76 -25.58 7.74
CA THR A 158 0.05 -25.04 6.66
C THR A 158 -0.32 -23.57 6.41
N PHE A 159 0.69 -22.74 6.15
CA PHE A 159 0.52 -21.30 5.91
C PHE A 159 1.63 -20.76 5.01
N ASP A 160 1.42 -19.57 4.45
CA ASP A 160 2.32 -18.95 3.50
C ASP A 160 3.13 -17.82 4.16
N VAL A 161 4.43 -17.76 3.86
CA VAL A 161 5.40 -16.79 4.41
C VAL A 161 6.02 -15.99 3.27
N PRO A 162 6.06 -14.65 3.37
CA PRO A 162 6.70 -13.83 2.34
C PRO A 162 8.22 -13.87 2.48
N VAL A 163 8.92 -14.03 1.35
CA VAL A 163 10.38 -14.15 1.29
C VAL A 163 10.96 -13.36 0.13
N SER A 164 12.09 -12.70 0.36
CA SER A 164 12.94 -12.23 -0.73
C SER A 164 14.31 -12.88 -0.60
N ALA A 165 14.89 -13.30 -1.72
CA ALA A 165 16.17 -13.99 -1.74
C ALA A 165 17.10 -13.39 -2.79
N VAL A 166 18.39 -13.48 -2.51
CA VAL A 166 19.45 -13.26 -3.49
C VAL A 166 20.26 -14.53 -3.58
N SER A 167 20.36 -15.08 -4.78
CA SER A 167 21.17 -16.26 -5.08
C SER A 167 22.64 -15.90 -5.31
N ALA A 168 23.49 -16.92 -5.36
CA ALA A 168 24.94 -16.74 -5.55
C ALA A 168 25.30 -16.07 -6.89
N ASP A 169 24.48 -16.24 -7.93
CA ASP A 169 24.58 -15.55 -9.22
C ASP A 169 24.08 -14.09 -9.18
N GLY A 170 23.70 -13.58 -8.00
CA GLY A 170 23.23 -12.21 -7.80
C GLY A 170 21.79 -11.96 -8.21
N ARG A 171 21.04 -12.97 -8.66
CA ARG A 171 19.62 -12.80 -8.97
C ARG A 171 18.83 -12.54 -7.70
N VAL A 172 17.99 -11.51 -7.74
CA VAL A 172 17.19 -11.10 -6.60
C VAL A 172 15.71 -11.38 -6.88
N VAL A 173 15.09 -12.23 -6.07
CA VAL A 173 13.72 -12.70 -6.22
C VAL A 173 12.88 -12.39 -4.97
N SER A 174 11.59 -12.17 -5.15
CA SER A 174 10.61 -11.92 -4.11
C SER A 174 9.32 -12.67 -4.41
N GLY A 175 8.81 -13.41 -3.44
CA GLY A 175 7.56 -14.16 -3.55
C GLY A 175 7.16 -14.79 -2.22
N TRP A 176 6.33 -15.82 -2.27
CA TRP A 176 5.87 -16.52 -1.07
C TRP A 176 6.43 -17.94 -1.01
N VAL A 177 6.53 -18.47 0.19
CA VAL A 177 6.89 -19.86 0.46
C VAL A 177 5.84 -20.44 1.39
N ARG A 178 5.24 -21.56 0.98
CA ARG A 178 4.32 -22.34 1.81
C ARG A 178 5.12 -23.16 2.80
N VAL A 179 4.75 -23.10 4.07
CA VAL A 179 5.45 -23.82 5.14
C VAL A 179 4.52 -24.72 5.94
N THR A 180 5.04 -25.87 6.36
CA THR A 180 4.39 -26.79 7.28
C THR A 180 5.39 -27.28 8.30
N ARG A 181 5.00 -27.26 9.57
CA ARG A 181 5.78 -27.88 10.64
C ARG A 181 5.32 -29.31 10.91
N SER A 182 6.27 -30.19 11.15
CA SER A 182 6.02 -31.52 11.73
C SER A 182 7.14 -31.86 12.71
N GLY A 183 6.81 -31.89 14.00
CA GLY A 183 7.80 -32.04 15.06
C GLY A 183 8.83 -30.90 15.06
N SER A 184 10.11 -31.26 14.94
CA SER A 184 11.24 -30.32 14.80
C SER A 184 11.49 -29.87 13.35
N ASN A 185 10.89 -30.57 12.38
CA ASN A 185 11.20 -30.42 10.97
C ASN A 185 10.22 -29.46 10.29
N TRP A 186 10.71 -28.81 9.23
CA TRP A 186 9.91 -27.89 8.42
C TRP A 186 9.95 -28.30 6.94
N ALA A 187 8.78 -28.35 6.33
CA ALA A 187 8.62 -28.30 4.89
C ALA A 187 8.47 -26.85 4.47
N ALA A 188 9.17 -26.46 3.42
CA ALA A 188 9.01 -25.20 2.73
C ALA A 188 9.01 -25.47 1.23
N THR A 189 8.07 -24.86 0.52
CA THR A 189 7.96 -24.93 -0.94
C THR A 189 7.64 -23.53 -1.48
N GLU A 190 8.36 -23.10 -2.49
CA GLU A 190 8.17 -21.81 -3.14
C GLU A 190 6.83 -21.75 -3.88
N LEU A 191 6.23 -20.56 -3.91
CA LEU A 191 4.98 -20.28 -4.59
C LEU A 191 5.22 -19.32 -5.75
N GLY A 192 4.99 -19.80 -6.97
CA GLY A 192 5.34 -19.12 -8.22
C GLY A 192 6.76 -19.48 -8.71
N ASP A 193 7.15 -18.92 -9.85
CA ASP A 193 8.41 -19.26 -10.51
C ASP A 193 9.61 -18.45 -9.97
N PHE A 194 10.30 -19.01 -8.97
CA PHE A 194 11.55 -18.46 -8.44
C PHE A 194 12.77 -18.72 -9.36
N GLY A 195 12.56 -19.36 -10.51
CA GLY A 195 13.62 -19.80 -11.40
C GLY A 195 14.57 -20.81 -10.73
N PRO A 196 15.85 -20.85 -11.15
CA PRO A 196 16.83 -21.82 -10.65
C PRO A 196 17.09 -21.76 -9.14
N SER A 197 16.70 -20.68 -8.47
CA SER A 197 16.93 -20.45 -7.04
C SER A 197 15.81 -21.00 -6.14
N GLY A 198 14.68 -21.45 -6.69
CA GLY A 198 13.51 -21.89 -5.91
C GLY A 198 13.86 -22.95 -4.86
N VAL A 199 14.59 -23.99 -5.26
CA VAL A 199 15.03 -25.07 -4.38
C VAL A 199 15.92 -24.56 -3.23
N GLU A 200 16.84 -23.64 -3.52
CA GLU A 200 17.73 -23.04 -2.52
C GLU A 200 16.95 -22.17 -1.53
N VAL A 201 15.97 -21.40 -2.01
CA VAL A 201 15.10 -20.57 -1.17
C VAL A 201 14.27 -21.44 -0.22
N SER A 202 13.64 -22.50 -0.74
CA SER A 202 12.86 -23.44 0.06
C SER A 202 13.71 -24.17 1.11
N GLU A 203 14.88 -24.65 0.74
CA GLU A 203 15.78 -25.29 1.72
C GLU A 203 16.33 -24.28 2.73
N ALA A 204 16.64 -23.05 2.32
CA ALA A 204 17.09 -22.00 3.23
C ALA A 204 16.04 -21.65 4.29
N VAL A 205 14.77 -21.49 3.87
CA VAL A 205 13.66 -21.25 4.80
C VAL A 205 13.52 -22.42 5.77
N SER A 206 13.53 -23.66 5.27
CA SER A 206 13.47 -24.85 6.12
C SER A 206 14.62 -24.89 7.13
N CYS A 207 15.86 -24.67 6.66
CA CYS A 207 17.06 -24.65 7.49
C CYS A 207 16.97 -23.60 8.62
N VAL A 208 16.55 -22.38 8.31
CA VAL A 208 16.40 -21.31 9.31
C VAL A 208 15.32 -21.65 10.35
N LEU A 209 14.22 -22.27 9.92
CA LEU A 209 13.13 -22.66 10.82
C LEU A 209 13.45 -23.89 11.65
N GLU A 210 14.27 -24.82 11.16
CA GLU A 210 14.73 -26.00 11.90
C GLU A 210 15.82 -25.63 12.93
N ALA A 211 16.61 -24.60 12.66
CA ALA A 211 17.74 -24.24 13.50
C ALA A 211 17.34 -23.76 14.92
N ARG A 212 18.13 -24.21 15.91
CA ARG A 212 18.08 -23.68 17.28
C ARG A 212 18.56 -22.23 17.37
N ARG A 213 19.51 -21.83 16.51
CA ARG A 213 20.04 -20.45 16.41
C ARG A 213 19.78 -19.90 14.99
N PRO A 214 18.57 -19.40 14.70
CA PRO A 214 18.16 -19.02 13.34
C PRO A 214 19.10 -18.02 12.66
N SER A 215 19.66 -17.06 13.42
CA SER A 215 20.55 -16.03 12.88
C SER A 215 21.88 -16.56 12.31
N ARG A 216 22.30 -17.77 12.70
CA ARG A 216 23.53 -18.42 12.21
C ARG A 216 23.24 -19.61 11.28
N ALA A 217 21.97 -19.95 11.08
CA ALA A 217 21.57 -21.19 10.40
C ALA A 217 22.17 -21.29 8.99
N LEU A 218 21.94 -20.27 8.15
CA LEU A 218 22.46 -20.29 6.78
C LEU A 218 23.98 -20.20 6.70
N ALA A 219 24.62 -19.48 7.62
CA ALA A 219 26.08 -19.43 7.70
C ALA A 219 26.69 -20.80 8.02
N GLN A 220 25.93 -21.71 8.64
CA GLN A 220 26.37 -23.05 9.02
C GLN A 220 25.80 -24.15 8.12
N ALA A 221 24.92 -23.81 7.17
CA ALA A 221 24.20 -24.78 6.36
C ALA A 221 25.08 -25.47 5.29
N GLY A 222 26.16 -24.81 4.86
CA GLY A 222 26.93 -25.23 3.70
C GLY A 222 26.12 -25.09 2.41
N ASP A 223 26.29 -26.04 1.49
CA ASP A 223 25.55 -26.08 0.23
C ASP A 223 24.09 -26.52 0.46
N LEU A 224 23.16 -25.62 0.15
CA LEU A 224 21.72 -25.84 0.31
C LEU A 224 21.16 -26.92 -0.62
N ARG A 225 21.69 -27.06 -1.84
CA ARG A 225 21.24 -28.13 -2.77
C ARG A 225 21.69 -29.48 -2.28
N ARG A 226 22.94 -29.58 -1.82
CA ARG A 226 23.46 -30.82 -1.21
C ARG A 226 22.65 -31.20 0.03
N ARG A 227 22.40 -30.23 0.92
CA ARG A 227 21.56 -30.44 2.10
C ARG A 227 20.15 -30.92 1.73
N ARG A 228 19.54 -30.33 0.69
CA ARG A 228 18.24 -30.78 0.19
C ARG A 228 18.31 -32.21 -0.34
N ALA A 229 19.34 -32.56 -1.10
CA ALA A 229 19.53 -33.92 -1.62
C ALA A 229 19.70 -34.94 -0.48
N GLU A 230 20.49 -34.61 0.55
CA GLU A 230 20.64 -35.44 1.77
C GLU A 230 19.30 -35.62 2.50
N LYS A 231 18.50 -34.55 2.62
CA LYS A 231 17.15 -34.61 3.22
C LYS A 231 16.16 -35.41 2.37
N VAL A 232 16.28 -35.36 1.05
CA VAL A 232 15.46 -36.19 0.15
C VAL A 232 15.88 -37.66 0.24
N ALA A 233 17.17 -37.95 0.33
CA ALA A 233 17.68 -39.29 0.54
C ALA A 233 17.22 -39.88 1.88
N SER A 234 17.18 -39.08 2.95
CA SER A 234 16.70 -39.53 4.27
C SER A 234 15.18 -39.78 4.33
N ASN A 235 14.41 -39.32 3.34
CA ASN A 235 12.99 -39.64 3.22
C ASN A 235 12.72 -41.12 2.95
N GLY A 236 13.73 -41.88 2.53
CA GLY A 236 13.54 -43.25 2.10
C GLY A 236 12.76 -43.38 0.80
N VAL A 237 12.58 -44.64 0.40
CA VAL A 237 12.03 -45.00 -0.90
C VAL A 237 10.54 -45.27 -0.80
N THR A 238 9.80 -44.82 -1.81
CA THR A 238 8.37 -45.08 -1.93
C THR A 238 8.11 -46.54 -2.26
N VAL A 239 7.10 -47.11 -1.61
CA VAL A 239 6.65 -48.49 -1.89
C VAL A 239 5.79 -48.56 -3.12
N VAL A 240 5.94 -49.64 -3.87
CA VAL A 240 5.14 -49.99 -5.02
C VAL A 240 4.37 -51.27 -4.69
N PRO A 241 3.03 -51.26 -4.67
CA PRO A 241 2.26 -52.50 -4.59
C PRO A 241 2.45 -53.31 -5.87
N VAL A 242 2.49 -54.63 -5.75
CA VAL A 242 2.63 -55.54 -6.89
C VAL A 242 1.42 -56.49 -6.95
N PRO A 243 0.97 -56.90 -8.15
CA PRO A 243 -0.16 -57.81 -8.28
C PRO A 243 0.25 -59.25 -7.92
N SER A 244 0.41 -59.52 -6.63
CA SER A 244 0.85 -60.81 -6.09
C SER A 244 0.10 -61.15 -4.80
N THR A 245 -0.26 -62.41 -4.61
CA THR A 245 -0.82 -62.92 -3.35
C THR A 245 0.26 -63.26 -2.32
N PHE A 246 1.53 -63.26 -2.73
CA PHE A 246 2.68 -63.60 -1.91
C PHE A 246 3.49 -62.37 -1.47
N ILE A 247 3.59 -61.34 -2.33
CA ILE A 247 4.35 -60.12 -2.09
C ILE A 247 3.37 -58.95 -2.03
N ASP A 248 3.34 -58.23 -0.92
CA ASP A 248 2.42 -57.12 -0.72
C ASP A 248 2.94 -55.86 -1.44
N THR A 249 4.19 -55.50 -1.16
CA THR A 249 4.84 -54.29 -1.71
C THR A 249 6.34 -54.50 -1.90
N ILE A 250 6.91 -53.76 -2.85
CA ILE A 250 8.36 -53.70 -3.09
C ILE A 250 8.83 -52.24 -3.10
N ALA A 251 10.11 -51.99 -2.82
CA ALA A 251 10.76 -50.70 -2.95
C ALA A 251 12.22 -50.91 -3.37
N TYR A 252 12.84 -49.92 -4.01
CA TYR A 252 14.24 -50.00 -4.43
C TYR A 252 14.99 -48.71 -4.21
N ASP A 253 16.06 -48.77 -3.42
CA ASP A 253 17.00 -47.68 -3.22
C ASP A 253 18.14 -47.80 -4.22
N SER A 254 18.10 -46.96 -5.27
CA SER A 254 19.12 -46.95 -6.32
C SER A 254 20.50 -46.53 -5.80
N SER A 255 20.57 -45.78 -4.69
CA SER A 255 21.85 -45.34 -4.12
C SER A 255 22.62 -46.47 -3.41
N SER A 256 21.90 -47.45 -2.85
CA SER A 256 22.47 -48.58 -2.12
C SER A 256 22.33 -49.92 -2.84
N GLY A 257 21.53 -49.99 -3.91
CA GLY A 257 21.22 -51.25 -4.60
C GLY A 257 20.39 -52.19 -3.74
N ILE A 258 19.61 -51.66 -2.79
CA ILE A 258 18.81 -52.45 -1.85
C ILE A 258 17.35 -52.45 -2.29
N MET A 259 16.82 -53.64 -2.52
CA MET A 259 15.39 -53.88 -2.72
C MET A 259 14.73 -54.26 -1.40
N GLY A 260 13.76 -53.47 -0.96
CA GLY A 260 12.84 -53.81 0.11
C GLY A 260 11.65 -54.61 -0.41
N VAL A 261 11.26 -55.66 0.30
CA VAL A 261 10.13 -56.53 -0.03
C VAL A 261 9.30 -56.77 1.23
N THR A 262 8.00 -56.49 1.18
CA THR A 262 7.05 -56.90 2.23
C THR A 262 6.31 -58.15 1.78
N ILE A 263 6.42 -59.22 2.58
CA ILE A 263 5.75 -60.51 2.39
C ILE A 263 4.91 -60.78 3.64
N ARG A 264 3.59 -60.87 3.48
CA ARG A 264 2.65 -61.16 4.57
C ARG A 264 2.88 -60.23 5.78
N GLY A 265 3.06 -58.93 5.51
CA GLY A 265 3.31 -57.91 6.52
C GLY A 265 4.72 -57.87 7.11
N LYS A 266 5.63 -58.80 6.77
CA LYS A 266 7.03 -58.77 7.21
C LYS A 266 7.93 -58.18 6.13
N THR A 267 8.84 -57.30 6.55
CA THR A 267 9.73 -56.56 5.66
C THR A 267 11.12 -57.19 5.61
N TYR A 268 11.64 -57.38 4.39
CA TYR A 268 12.95 -57.96 4.10
C TYR A 268 13.71 -57.08 3.12
N GLY A 269 15.03 -56.99 3.26
CA GLY A 269 15.91 -56.26 2.35
C GLY A 269 16.86 -57.20 1.62
N TYR A 270 17.10 -56.93 0.34
CA TYR A 270 17.99 -57.73 -0.50
C TYR A 270 18.87 -56.83 -1.35
N GLN A 271 20.17 -57.11 -1.42
CA GLN A 271 21.05 -56.41 -2.36
C GLN A 271 20.88 -57.01 -3.76
N VAL A 272 20.38 -56.22 -4.70
CA VAL A 272 20.09 -56.66 -6.08
C VAL A 272 20.33 -55.54 -7.08
N PRO A 273 20.68 -55.85 -8.34
CA PRO A 273 20.68 -54.85 -9.41
C PRO A 273 19.28 -54.30 -9.69
N GLU A 274 19.19 -53.06 -10.17
CA GLU A 274 17.94 -52.39 -10.54
C GLU A 274 17.11 -53.20 -11.55
N THR A 275 17.78 -53.86 -12.49
CA THR A 275 17.13 -54.73 -13.48
C THR A 275 16.37 -55.90 -12.84
N SER A 276 16.84 -56.42 -11.69
CA SER A 276 16.12 -57.44 -10.92
C SER A 276 14.87 -56.86 -10.26
N PHE A 277 14.97 -55.65 -9.71
CA PHE A 277 13.82 -54.95 -9.13
C PHE A 277 12.74 -54.69 -10.20
N ASP A 278 13.13 -54.13 -11.34
CA ASP A 278 12.18 -53.85 -12.43
C ASP A 278 11.54 -55.13 -12.95
N SER A 279 12.31 -56.21 -13.10
CA SER A 279 11.77 -57.52 -13.47
C SER A 279 10.69 -57.99 -12.49
N VAL A 280 10.91 -57.86 -11.17
CA VAL A 280 9.90 -58.23 -10.17
C VAL A 280 8.69 -57.29 -10.21
N ARG A 281 8.91 -55.99 -10.47
CA ARG A 281 7.87 -54.96 -10.51
C ARG A 281 6.88 -55.16 -11.66
N VAL A 282 7.36 -55.53 -12.85
CA VAL A 282 6.55 -55.56 -14.08
C VAL A 282 6.12 -56.96 -14.51
N ASP A 283 6.70 -58.04 -13.96
CA ASP A 283 6.29 -59.41 -14.30
C ASP A 283 4.83 -59.66 -13.88
N ARG A 284 4.10 -60.41 -14.71
CA ARG A 284 2.72 -60.84 -14.42
C ARG A 284 2.64 -61.80 -13.23
N SER A 285 3.78 -62.38 -12.83
CA SER A 285 3.95 -63.23 -11.65
C SER A 285 5.16 -62.75 -10.82
N PRO A 286 5.00 -61.66 -10.03
CA PRO A 286 6.09 -61.08 -9.24
C PRO A 286 6.77 -62.08 -8.30
N GLY A 287 6.00 -63.01 -7.72
CA GLY A 287 6.54 -64.06 -6.84
C GLY A 287 7.51 -65.02 -7.55
N ARG A 288 7.24 -65.37 -8.82
CA ARG A 288 8.14 -66.22 -9.62
C ARG A 288 9.43 -65.48 -9.95
N ALA A 289 9.33 -64.22 -10.38
CA ALA A 289 10.49 -63.36 -10.64
C ALA A 289 11.35 -63.19 -9.39
N TYR A 290 10.71 -62.92 -8.23
CA TYR A 290 11.39 -62.82 -6.94
C TYR A 290 12.13 -64.12 -6.57
N ASN A 291 11.47 -65.27 -6.71
CA ASN A 291 12.10 -66.57 -6.41
C ASN A 291 13.31 -66.87 -7.30
N LYS A 292 13.29 -66.41 -8.56
CA LYS A 292 14.37 -66.61 -9.52
C LYS A 292 15.55 -65.64 -9.34
N LEU A 293 15.25 -64.37 -9.05
CA LEU A 293 16.24 -63.29 -9.15
C LEU A 293 16.73 -62.78 -7.78
N VAL A 294 15.88 -62.86 -6.76
CA VAL A 294 16.09 -62.20 -5.46
C VAL A 294 16.27 -63.21 -4.32
N LYS A 295 15.48 -64.29 -4.32
CA LYS A 295 15.55 -65.32 -3.26
C LYS A 295 16.94 -65.97 -3.23
N GLY A 296 17.51 -66.08 -2.02
CA GLY A 296 18.85 -66.62 -1.81
C GLY A 296 19.98 -65.57 -1.83
N ARG A 297 19.68 -64.31 -2.21
CA ARG A 297 20.63 -63.19 -2.11
C ARG A 297 20.89 -62.78 -0.65
N PRO A 298 22.05 -62.15 -0.35
CA PRO A 298 22.33 -61.61 0.97
C PRO A 298 21.22 -60.69 1.47
N ARG A 299 20.82 -60.89 2.73
CA ARG A 299 19.81 -60.05 3.38
C ARG A 299 20.45 -58.78 3.91
N MET A 300 19.78 -57.66 3.67
CA MET A 300 20.16 -56.34 4.19
C MET A 300 19.15 -55.90 5.24
N ALA A 301 19.64 -55.24 6.29
CA ALA A 301 18.77 -54.66 7.31
C ALA A 301 18.03 -53.46 6.73
N VAL A 302 16.71 -53.55 6.68
CA VAL A 302 15.81 -52.49 6.20
C VAL A 302 14.67 -52.34 7.19
N ASP A 303 14.17 -51.12 7.31
CA ASP A 303 13.00 -50.80 8.10
C ASP A 303 11.94 -50.15 7.21
N LYS A 304 10.68 -50.32 7.59
CA LYS A 304 9.54 -49.62 6.98
C LYS A 304 9.02 -48.63 8.01
N CYS A 305 9.01 -47.35 7.64
CA CYS A 305 8.45 -46.32 8.52
C CYS A 305 6.95 -46.55 8.73
N GLU A 306 6.51 -46.62 9.98
CA GLU A 306 5.09 -46.79 10.31
C GLU A 306 4.23 -45.56 9.95
N GLN A 307 4.82 -44.36 9.93
CA GLN A 307 4.10 -43.11 9.66
C GLN A 307 3.90 -42.86 8.16
N CYS A 308 4.97 -42.98 7.36
CA CYS A 308 4.92 -42.66 5.93
C CYS A 308 4.97 -43.89 5.01
N GLY A 309 5.14 -45.09 5.56
CA GLY A 309 5.18 -46.34 4.81
C GLY A 309 6.42 -46.54 3.93
N ARG A 310 7.35 -45.59 3.90
CA ARG A 310 8.58 -45.65 3.08
C ARG A 310 9.61 -46.60 3.67
N PHE A 311 10.44 -47.14 2.78
CA PHE A 311 11.54 -48.03 3.13
C PHE A 311 12.84 -47.26 3.32
N THR A 312 13.61 -47.64 4.33
CA THR A 312 14.98 -47.16 4.53
C THR A 312 15.90 -48.33 4.86
N SER A 313 17.15 -48.23 4.46
CA SER A 313 18.18 -49.10 5.02
C SER A 313 18.32 -48.77 6.52
N ARG A 314 18.48 -49.79 7.38
CA ARG A 314 18.53 -49.59 8.84
C ARG A 314 19.74 -48.75 9.29
N ALA A 315 20.76 -48.66 8.45
CA ALA A 315 21.91 -47.79 8.68
C ALA A 315 21.61 -46.30 8.45
N ALA A 316 20.56 -45.97 7.68
CA ALA A 316 20.18 -44.60 7.39
C ALA A 316 19.18 -44.06 8.42
N THR A 317 19.41 -42.84 8.91
CA THR A 317 18.41 -42.15 9.75
C THR A 317 17.25 -41.70 8.88
N HIS A 318 16.08 -42.30 9.07
CA HIS A 318 14.86 -41.93 8.34
C HIS A 318 14.27 -40.61 8.86
N THR A 319 13.86 -39.74 7.94
CA THR A 319 13.02 -38.58 8.23
C THR A 319 11.78 -38.65 7.36
N CYS A 320 10.57 -38.68 7.93
CA CYS A 320 9.37 -38.74 7.10
C CYS A 320 9.29 -37.51 6.18
N PRO A 321 8.98 -37.70 4.88
CA PRO A 321 8.79 -36.58 3.99
C PRO A 321 7.61 -35.74 4.47
N LEU A 322 7.84 -34.45 4.62
CA LEU A 322 6.82 -33.52 5.07
C LEU A 322 6.06 -32.96 3.88
N GLY A 323 4.80 -33.38 3.73
CA GLY A 323 3.85 -32.75 2.81
C GLY A 323 3.25 -31.48 3.39
N HIS A 324 2.79 -30.60 2.51
CA HIS A 324 1.83 -29.57 2.90
C HIS A 324 0.48 -30.23 3.18
N ARG A 325 -0.21 -29.77 4.22
CA ARG A 325 -1.58 -30.23 4.51
C ARG A 325 -2.51 -29.52 3.54
N ASP A 326 -3.57 -30.20 3.13
CA ASP A 326 -4.57 -29.62 2.24
C ASP A 326 -5.25 -28.39 2.88
N ARG A 327 -5.85 -27.57 2.02
CA ARG A 327 -6.68 -26.44 2.46
C ARG A 327 -7.85 -26.96 3.29
N THR A 328 -8.21 -26.21 4.31
CA THR A 328 -9.28 -26.59 5.24
C THR A 328 -10.65 -26.03 4.85
N GLY A 329 -10.80 -25.40 3.68
CA GLY A 329 -11.98 -24.60 3.35
C GLY A 329 -12.04 -23.26 4.06
N ALA A 330 -11.13 -22.98 4.99
CA ALA A 330 -11.15 -21.76 5.79
C ALA A 330 -10.83 -20.52 4.94
N ARG A 331 -11.49 -19.41 5.29
CA ARG A 331 -11.12 -18.07 4.85
C ARG A 331 -10.57 -17.29 6.02
N TYR A 332 -9.51 -16.53 5.76
CA TYR A 332 -8.82 -15.78 6.79
C TYR A 332 -9.05 -14.29 6.59
N ALA A 333 -9.62 -13.63 7.60
CA ALA A 333 -9.94 -12.20 7.52
C ALA A 333 -8.72 -11.33 7.17
N HIS A 334 -7.52 -11.70 7.62
CA HIS A 334 -6.30 -10.97 7.28
C HIS A 334 -5.87 -11.18 5.82
N ASN A 335 -6.17 -12.32 5.20
CA ASN A 335 -5.96 -12.52 3.76
C ASN A 335 -6.86 -11.56 2.96
N ASP A 336 -8.12 -11.39 3.38
CA ASP A 336 -9.04 -10.44 2.72
C ASP A 336 -8.56 -8.99 2.86
N VAL A 337 -8.04 -8.62 4.03
CA VAL A 337 -7.44 -7.29 4.25
C VAL A 337 -6.19 -7.11 3.39
N ALA A 338 -5.32 -8.11 3.31
CA ALA A 338 -4.14 -8.11 2.45
C ALA A 338 -4.51 -7.98 0.97
N ARG A 339 -5.51 -8.73 0.50
CA ARG A 339 -6.05 -8.65 -0.86
C ARG A 339 -6.57 -7.25 -1.18
N ARG A 340 -7.36 -6.65 -0.29
CA ARG A 340 -7.84 -5.27 -0.46
C ARG A 340 -6.70 -4.26 -0.47
N ALA A 341 -5.68 -4.44 0.38
CA ALA A 341 -4.49 -3.60 0.37
C ALA A 341 -3.72 -3.72 -0.96
N ALA A 342 -3.55 -4.95 -1.48
CA ALA A 342 -2.94 -5.22 -2.77
C ALA A 342 -3.71 -4.57 -3.92
N ALA A 343 -5.05 -4.66 -3.91
CA ALA A 343 -5.91 -4.02 -4.91
C ALA A 343 -5.80 -2.48 -4.86
N ARG A 344 -5.78 -1.87 -3.67
CA ARG A 344 -5.55 -0.42 -3.53
C ARG A 344 -4.18 0.00 -4.06
N TYR A 345 -3.13 -0.74 -3.71
CA TYR A 345 -1.78 -0.47 -4.21
C TYR A 345 -1.71 -0.62 -5.74
N ALA A 346 -2.37 -1.64 -6.29
CA ALA A 346 -2.46 -1.87 -7.73
C ALA A 346 -3.16 -0.72 -8.46
N ARG A 347 -4.25 -0.17 -7.88
CA ARG A 347 -4.96 0.99 -8.43
C ARG A 347 -4.09 2.26 -8.40
N ALA A 348 -3.40 2.52 -7.29
CA ALA A 348 -2.54 3.69 -7.15
C ALA A 348 -1.34 3.68 -8.11
N ASN A 349 -0.89 2.49 -8.53
CA ASN A 349 0.25 2.32 -9.45
C ASN A 349 -0.19 1.94 -10.87
N ARG A 350 -1.43 2.26 -11.26
CA ARG A 350 -1.91 2.06 -12.62
C ARG A 350 -1.35 3.18 -13.50
N ILE A 351 -0.38 2.85 -14.34
CA ILE A 351 -0.02 3.73 -15.47
C ILE A 351 -1.28 3.84 -16.33
N PRO A 352 -1.80 5.05 -16.64
CA PRO A 352 -2.90 5.22 -17.57
C PRO A 352 -2.60 4.39 -18.82
N ALA A 353 -3.59 3.64 -19.32
CA ALA A 353 -3.42 3.12 -20.67
C ALA A 353 -3.13 4.34 -21.54
N GLY A 354 -1.97 4.38 -22.21
CA GLY A 354 -1.71 5.41 -23.19
C GLY A 354 -2.90 5.48 -24.16
N PRO A 355 -3.18 6.65 -24.74
CA PRO A 355 -4.31 6.80 -25.65
C PRO A 355 -4.30 5.63 -26.63
N THR A 356 -5.42 4.92 -26.70
CA THR A 356 -5.62 3.87 -27.69
C THR A 356 -5.20 4.46 -29.03
N PRO A 357 -4.25 3.86 -29.77
CA PRO A 357 -3.90 4.37 -31.08
C PRO A 357 -5.20 4.52 -31.87
N PRO A 358 -5.42 5.66 -32.53
CA PRO A 358 -6.63 5.87 -33.30
C PRO A 358 -6.79 4.69 -34.27
N PRO A 359 -8.03 4.20 -34.48
CA PRO A 359 -8.27 3.19 -35.50
C PRO A 359 -7.66 3.70 -36.82
N PRO A 360 -7.02 2.82 -37.62
CA PRO A 360 -6.41 3.25 -38.88
C PRO A 360 -7.46 3.97 -39.73
N ASP A 361 -7.14 5.21 -40.11
CA ASP A 361 -8.06 6.09 -40.83
C ASP A 361 -8.57 5.40 -42.09
N ARG A 362 -9.90 5.31 -42.17
CA ARG A 362 -10.61 4.95 -43.39
C ARG A 362 -10.52 6.19 -44.28
N ALA A 363 -9.74 6.09 -45.36
CA ALA A 363 -9.57 7.16 -46.34
C ALA A 363 -10.92 7.79 -46.72
N GLN A 364 -11.11 9.07 -46.39
CA GLN A 364 -12.16 9.89 -46.97
C GLN A 364 -11.58 10.76 -48.09
N PRO A 365 -12.30 10.92 -49.21
CA PRO A 365 -11.84 11.63 -50.38
C PRO A 365 -11.90 13.15 -50.17
N ASP A 366 -10.92 13.80 -50.76
CA ASP A 366 -10.63 15.24 -50.74
C ASP A 366 -11.73 16.06 -51.46
N PRO A 367 -12.46 16.95 -50.77
CA PRO A 367 -13.39 17.86 -51.39
C PRO A 367 -12.92 19.29 -51.15
N ASN A 368 -12.03 19.82 -51.98
CA ASN A 368 -12.04 21.21 -52.45
C ASN A 368 -10.76 21.54 -53.23
N ALA A 369 -10.79 21.14 -54.50
CA ALA A 369 -10.16 21.94 -55.53
C ALA A 369 -11.05 23.16 -55.86
N ALA A 370 -10.42 24.33 -55.85
CA ALA A 370 -10.77 25.59 -56.54
C ALA A 370 -11.97 26.44 -56.05
N ALA A 371 -11.67 27.65 -55.58
CA ALA A 371 -11.89 28.91 -56.32
C ALA A 371 -11.47 30.14 -55.48
N GLY A 372 -10.74 31.06 -56.11
CA GLY A 372 -10.32 32.35 -55.54
C GLY A 372 -11.27 33.51 -55.86
N GLY A 373 -11.06 34.64 -55.19
CA GLY A 373 -11.74 35.91 -55.48
C GLY A 373 -11.40 37.01 -54.46
N THR A 374 -11.11 38.22 -54.96
CA THR A 374 -10.32 39.32 -54.37
C THR A 374 -11.13 40.54 -53.89
N GLY A 375 -10.64 41.22 -52.82
CA GLY A 375 -10.78 42.67 -52.51
C GLY A 375 -11.99 43.10 -51.63
N PRO A 376 -12.00 44.30 -50.99
CA PRO A 376 -11.02 45.39 -50.96
C PRO A 376 -10.52 45.80 -49.54
N THR A 377 -9.38 46.51 -49.48
CA THR A 377 -8.77 47.09 -48.27
C THR A 377 -9.20 48.55 -48.06
N PRO A 378 -9.63 48.92 -46.84
CA PRO A 378 -9.53 50.31 -46.37
C PRO A 378 -9.02 50.40 -44.90
N PRO A 379 -8.72 51.61 -44.40
CA PRO A 379 -7.43 52.28 -44.46
C PRO A 379 -6.56 52.05 -43.21
N ALA A 380 -5.25 52.21 -43.39
CA ALA A 380 -4.30 52.37 -42.29
C ALA A 380 -4.58 53.68 -41.55
N GLY A 381 -4.92 53.60 -40.26
CA GLY A 381 -5.20 54.74 -39.41
C GLY A 381 -4.95 54.42 -37.94
N ASP A 382 -3.94 55.08 -37.39
CA ASP A 382 -3.68 55.33 -35.96
C ASP A 382 -2.99 54.25 -35.10
N GLU A 383 -1.74 53.94 -35.46
CA GLU A 383 -0.81 53.17 -34.59
C GLU A 383 -0.11 54.01 -33.50
N ASN A 384 -0.35 55.32 -33.39
CA ASN A 384 0.32 56.18 -32.40
C ASN A 384 -0.57 56.83 -31.34
N VAL A 385 -1.74 56.27 -31.06
CA VAL A 385 -2.48 56.61 -29.83
C VAL A 385 -2.01 55.70 -28.68
N PRO A 386 -1.43 56.25 -27.59
CA PRO A 386 -0.99 55.43 -26.45
C PRO A 386 -2.16 54.62 -25.88
N VAL A 387 -1.94 53.35 -25.59
CA VAL A 387 -3.01 52.37 -25.30
C VAL A 387 -3.94 52.81 -24.16
N ALA A 388 -3.44 53.58 -23.20
CA ALA A 388 -4.24 54.18 -22.13
C ALA A 388 -5.39 55.09 -22.63
N ASP A 389 -5.16 55.90 -23.69
CA ASP A 389 -6.19 56.80 -24.23
C ASP A 389 -7.23 56.04 -25.07
N ARG A 390 -6.86 54.88 -25.62
CA ARG A 390 -7.79 53.99 -26.31
C ARG A 390 -8.75 53.36 -25.28
N ILE A 391 -8.20 52.81 -24.19
CA ILE A 391 -8.98 52.17 -23.11
C ILE A 391 -9.97 53.17 -22.48
N ALA A 392 -9.51 54.38 -22.15
CA ALA A 392 -10.38 55.40 -21.53
C ALA A 392 -11.51 55.87 -22.45
N ARG A 393 -11.33 55.83 -23.78
CA ARG A 393 -12.38 56.21 -24.75
C ARG A 393 -13.36 55.09 -25.08
N THR A 394 -12.96 53.83 -24.93
CA THR A 394 -13.80 52.67 -25.26
C THR A 394 -14.73 52.22 -24.13
N LEU A 395 -14.49 52.65 -22.89
CA LEU A 395 -15.31 52.25 -21.75
C LEU A 395 -16.34 53.36 -21.45
N PRO A 396 -17.64 53.12 -21.69
CA PRO A 396 -18.67 54.10 -21.35
C PRO A 396 -18.79 54.25 -19.82
N PRO A 397 -19.23 55.41 -19.32
CA PRO A 397 -19.48 55.59 -17.89
C PRO A 397 -20.52 54.59 -17.38
N GLU A 398 -20.27 53.96 -16.24
CA GLU A 398 -21.18 53.00 -15.62
C GLU A 398 -21.75 53.57 -14.32
N ARG A 399 -23.06 53.44 -14.11
CA ARG A 399 -23.70 53.89 -12.86
C ARG A 399 -23.71 52.78 -11.82
N VAL A 400 -23.23 53.10 -10.62
CA VAL A 400 -23.28 52.22 -9.46
C VAL A 400 -23.94 52.99 -8.32
N GLY A 401 -25.22 52.70 -8.07
CA GLY A 401 -26.05 53.48 -7.16
C GLY A 401 -26.29 54.90 -7.68
N ASP A 402 -26.07 55.90 -6.84
CA ASP A 402 -26.14 57.34 -7.14
C ASP A 402 -24.83 57.90 -7.74
N ARG A 403 -23.81 57.05 -7.93
CA ARG A 403 -22.49 57.44 -8.42
C ARG A 403 -22.25 56.98 -9.85
N THR A 404 -21.36 57.69 -10.54
CA THR A 404 -20.94 57.35 -11.90
C THR A 404 -19.46 57.02 -11.91
N VAL A 405 -19.10 55.89 -12.48
CA VAL A 405 -17.72 55.46 -12.69
C VAL A 405 -17.26 55.97 -14.04
N THR A 406 -16.18 56.74 -14.06
CA THR A 406 -15.56 57.23 -15.30
C THR A 406 -14.11 56.76 -15.38
N VAL A 407 -13.69 56.37 -16.58
CA VAL A 407 -12.32 55.96 -16.86
C VAL A 407 -11.60 57.11 -17.55
N ARG A 408 -10.48 57.57 -16.98
CA ARG A 408 -9.66 58.65 -17.53
C ARG A 408 -8.24 58.16 -17.72
N SER A 409 -7.51 58.68 -18.69
CA SER A 409 -6.07 58.45 -18.84
C SER A 409 -5.29 59.69 -18.43
N GLY A 410 -4.07 59.50 -17.89
CA GLY A 410 -3.22 60.59 -17.42
C GLY A 410 -1.77 60.16 -17.22
N ILE A 411 -0.96 61.04 -16.63
CA ILE A 411 0.42 60.74 -16.22
C ILE A 411 0.52 60.88 -14.70
N HIS A 412 1.06 59.88 -14.03
CA HIS A 412 1.34 59.87 -12.58
C HIS A 412 2.77 59.34 -12.36
N ASP A 413 3.59 60.09 -11.61
CA ASP A 413 5.01 59.81 -11.39
C ASP A 413 5.80 59.48 -12.67
N GLY A 414 5.56 60.27 -13.72
CA GLY A 414 6.24 60.12 -15.01
C GLY A 414 5.78 58.91 -15.84
N ARG A 415 4.78 58.15 -15.37
CA ARG A 415 4.22 56.99 -16.08
C ARG A 415 2.79 57.26 -16.54
N ARG A 416 2.44 56.72 -17.71
CA ARG A 416 1.08 56.83 -18.24
C ARG A 416 0.18 55.84 -17.50
N VAL A 417 -0.90 56.35 -16.94
CA VAL A 417 -1.85 55.57 -16.12
C VAL A 417 -3.27 55.71 -16.65
N VAL A 418 -4.10 54.72 -16.36
CA VAL A 418 -5.55 54.81 -16.45
C VAL A 418 -6.08 54.92 -15.03
N ALA A 419 -6.87 55.95 -14.77
CA ALA A 419 -7.52 56.21 -13.49
C ALA A 419 -9.01 55.88 -13.62
N VAL A 420 -9.51 55.05 -12.69
CA VAL A 420 -10.94 54.85 -12.52
C VAL A 420 -11.40 55.79 -11.41
N VAL A 421 -12.28 56.72 -11.76
CA VAL A 421 -12.76 57.77 -10.86
C VAL A 421 -14.25 57.54 -10.63
N LEU A 422 -14.61 57.31 -9.36
CA LEU A 422 -16.00 57.41 -8.93
C LEU A 422 -16.33 58.87 -8.74
N THR A 423 -17.35 59.36 -9.44
CA THR A 423 -17.88 60.71 -9.26
C THR A 423 -19.29 60.64 -8.67
N ASP A 424 -19.66 61.61 -7.85
CA ASP A 424 -21.04 61.76 -7.38
C ASP A 424 -21.97 62.29 -8.49
N GLY A 425 -23.25 62.52 -8.16
CA GLY A 425 -24.26 63.05 -9.08
C GLY A 425 -23.96 64.47 -9.63
N THR A 426 -22.93 65.15 -9.12
CA THR A 426 -22.46 66.46 -9.61
C THR A 426 -21.24 66.35 -10.53
N GLY A 427 -20.68 65.14 -10.68
CA GLY A 427 -19.50 64.89 -11.51
C GLY A 427 -18.17 65.20 -10.83
N GLN A 428 -18.17 65.55 -9.54
CA GLN A 428 -16.97 65.68 -8.73
C GLN A 428 -16.52 64.30 -8.22
N PRO A 429 -15.20 64.04 -8.06
CA PRO A 429 -14.70 62.81 -7.47
C PRO A 429 -15.38 62.60 -6.12
N ALA A 430 -16.05 61.47 -5.97
CA ALA A 430 -16.70 61.13 -4.72
C ALA A 430 -15.60 60.87 -3.68
N ASP A 431 -15.70 61.54 -2.54
CA ASP A 431 -14.85 61.24 -1.41
C ASP A 431 -15.11 59.78 -0.96
N GLY A 432 -14.02 59.07 -0.75
CA GLY A 432 -13.99 57.80 -0.06
C GLY A 432 -14.43 57.99 1.40
N ALA A 433 -14.65 56.87 2.09
CA ALA A 433 -15.10 56.89 3.48
C ALA A 433 -14.12 57.61 4.45
N ASP A 434 -12.90 57.91 3.99
CA ASP A 434 -11.83 58.59 4.70
C ASP A 434 -11.59 60.04 4.25
N GLY A 435 -12.46 60.60 3.38
CA GLY A 435 -12.30 61.96 2.86
C GLY A 435 -11.22 62.10 1.78
N THR A 436 -10.66 60.98 1.29
CA THR A 436 -9.76 60.99 0.13
C THR A 436 -10.54 60.72 -1.16
N PRO A 437 -10.19 61.36 -2.28
CA PRO A 437 -10.91 61.15 -3.54
C PRO A 437 -10.77 59.68 -3.97
N ALA A 438 -11.89 59.01 -4.24
CA ALA A 438 -11.93 57.59 -4.63
C ALA A 438 -11.39 57.40 -6.07
N VAL A 439 -10.07 57.45 -6.20
CA VAL A 439 -9.34 57.31 -7.46
C VAL A 439 -8.44 56.09 -7.37
N GLN A 440 -8.67 55.11 -8.23
CA GLN A 440 -7.79 53.95 -8.36
C GLN A 440 -6.94 54.08 -9.61
N LEU A 441 -5.61 54.04 -9.44
CA LEU A 441 -4.63 54.23 -10.50
C LEU A 441 -4.07 52.88 -10.98
N PHE A 442 -4.02 52.71 -12.29
CA PHE A 442 -3.47 51.53 -12.96
C PHE A 442 -2.35 51.96 -13.92
N SER A 443 -1.18 51.32 -13.84
CA SER A 443 -0.12 51.53 -14.84
C SER A 443 -0.43 50.77 -16.12
N VAL A 444 -0.05 51.34 -17.27
CA VAL A 444 -0.21 50.69 -18.57
C VAL A 444 1.16 50.30 -19.11
N ASP A 445 1.53 49.03 -18.96
CA ASP A 445 2.80 48.53 -19.50
C ASP A 445 2.57 47.88 -20.87
N ARG A 446 3.40 48.25 -21.86
CA ARG A 446 3.37 47.63 -23.20
C ARG A 446 4.13 46.31 -23.16
N THR A 447 3.46 45.22 -23.52
CA THR A 447 4.11 43.94 -23.83
C THR A 447 3.97 43.63 -25.34
N PRO A 448 4.78 42.71 -25.90
CA PRO A 448 4.70 42.33 -27.32
C PRO A 448 3.33 41.79 -27.75
N SER A 449 2.51 41.35 -26.78
CA SER A 449 1.18 40.76 -26.97
C SER A 449 0.01 41.69 -26.61
N GLY A 450 0.27 42.96 -26.29
CA GLY A 450 -0.76 43.95 -25.94
C GLY A 450 -0.48 44.70 -24.62
N ALA A 451 -1.30 45.70 -24.30
CA ALA A 451 -1.17 46.42 -23.02
C ALA A 451 -1.87 45.67 -21.88
N VAL A 452 -1.21 45.60 -20.73
CA VAL A 452 -1.76 45.00 -19.51
C VAL A 452 -1.85 46.09 -18.44
N LEU A 453 -3.00 46.18 -17.75
CA LEU A 453 -3.22 47.12 -16.65
C LEU A 453 -2.86 46.45 -15.31
N GLY A 454 -1.99 47.08 -14.51
CA GLY A 454 -1.59 46.59 -13.18
C GLY A 454 -1.85 47.63 -12.08
N PRO A 455 -2.33 47.24 -10.88
CA PRO A 455 -2.56 48.18 -9.77
C PRO A 455 -1.24 48.62 -9.10
N LEU A 456 -1.09 49.91 -8.79
CA LEU A 456 -0.02 50.42 -7.91
C LEU A 456 -0.41 50.23 -6.44
N VAL A 457 0.40 49.50 -5.66
CA VAL A 457 0.10 49.19 -4.25
C VAL A 457 0.79 50.18 -3.30
N ALA A 458 0.02 50.88 -2.47
CA ALA A 458 0.49 51.64 -1.31
C ALA A 458 0.27 50.86 0.01
N SER A 459 1.19 51.02 0.97
CA SER A 459 1.28 50.24 2.21
C SER A 459 0.19 50.55 3.26
N ARG A 460 -0.40 49.45 3.78
CA ARG A 460 -1.14 49.19 5.04
C ARG A 460 -1.77 50.36 5.83
N HIS A 461 -3.08 50.24 6.07
CA HIS A 461 -3.66 50.18 7.42
C HIS A 461 -4.96 49.34 7.39
N ALA A 462 -5.12 48.44 8.35
CA ALA A 462 -6.37 47.71 8.59
C ALA A 462 -7.20 48.51 9.61
N ASP A 463 -8.50 48.70 9.36
CA ASP A 463 -9.59 48.24 10.25
C ASP A 463 -11.00 48.47 9.62
N PRO A 464 -12.13 48.03 10.22
CA PRO A 464 -12.97 47.01 9.61
C PRO A 464 -14.44 47.44 9.40
N ALA A 465 -15.13 46.80 8.47
CA ALA A 465 -16.59 46.60 8.56
C ALA A 465 -17.07 45.59 7.51
N SER A 466 -17.38 44.37 7.94
CA SER A 466 -18.53 43.65 7.38
C SER A 466 -19.01 42.61 8.40
N THR A 467 -20.30 42.65 8.62
CA THR A 467 -21.10 42.01 9.67
C THR A 467 -20.69 40.58 10.00
N SER A 468 -20.42 40.38 11.30
CA SER A 468 -20.20 39.10 11.95
C SER A 468 -21.40 38.17 11.81
N GLN A 469 -21.42 37.33 10.78
CA GLN A 469 -22.00 36.01 10.96
C GLN A 469 -20.94 35.15 11.64
N VAL A 470 -21.10 34.99 12.96
CA VAL A 470 -20.44 33.90 13.69
C VAL A 470 -20.76 32.63 12.90
N SER A 471 -19.74 32.02 12.30
CA SER A 471 -19.85 30.71 11.69
C SER A 471 -20.47 29.79 12.74
N HIS A 472 -21.71 29.35 12.51
CA HIS A 472 -22.37 28.43 13.42
C HIS A 472 -21.47 27.21 13.58
N PRO A 473 -21.16 26.78 14.83
CA PRO A 473 -20.43 25.54 15.04
C PRO A 473 -21.18 24.45 14.30
N HIS A 474 -20.46 23.68 13.48
CA HIS A 474 -21.02 22.73 12.51
C HIS A 474 -22.32 22.13 13.02
N GLY A 475 -23.42 22.47 12.36
CA GLY A 475 -24.57 21.57 12.33
C GLY A 475 -24.06 20.33 11.64
N ALA A 476 -23.50 19.39 12.40
CA ALA A 476 -23.43 18.01 11.99
C ALA A 476 -24.82 17.66 11.43
N ASP A 477 -24.86 16.91 10.33
CA ASP A 477 -26.10 16.29 9.85
C ASP A 477 -26.96 15.90 11.06
N PRO A 478 -28.22 16.34 11.20
CA PRO A 478 -29.08 16.00 12.33
C PRO A 478 -29.15 14.49 12.62
N ALA A 479 -28.82 13.64 11.63
CA ALA A 479 -28.67 12.20 11.79
C ALA A 479 -27.40 11.75 12.57
N ASP A 480 -26.48 12.65 12.88
CA ASP A 480 -25.17 12.40 13.50
C ASP A 480 -25.16 12.77 14.99
N THR A 481 -26.03 12.09 15.75
CA THR A 481 -26.41 12.42 17.14
C THR A 481 -25.37 12.11 18.22
N ARG A 482 -24.15 11.68 17.88
CA ARG A 482 -23.12 11.39 18.90
C ARG A 482 -21.92 12.32 18.75
N ARG A 483 -22.05 13.50 19.38
CA ARG A 483 -20.90 14.36 19.73
C ARG A 483 -19.91 13.55 20.55
N ILE A 484 -18.63 13.62 20.17
CA ILE A 484 -17.56 13.03 20.99
C ILE A 484 -17.43 13.92 22.23
N ASP A 485 -17.57 13.34 23.41
CA ASP A 485 -17.10 14.00 24.64
C ASP A 485 -15.56 13.95 24.61
N LEU A 486 -14.96 14.90 23.89
CA LEU A 486 -13.52 14.97 23.66
C LEU A 486 -12.77 15.11 25.00
N ALA A 487 -13.34 15.88 25.91
CA ALA A 487 -12.80 16.03 27.26
C ALA A 487 -12.83 14.71 28.03
N ALA A 488 -13.93 13.95 28.01
CA ALA A 488 -13.95 12.62 28.62
C ALA A 488 -13.04 11.64 27.90
N MET A 489 -12.93 11.71 26.57
CA MET A 489 -12.03 10.83 25.80
C MET A 489 -10.57 11.06 26.18
N LEU A 490 -10.11 12.32 26.24
CA LEU A 490 -8.73 12.66 26.62
C LEU A 490 -8.46 12.42 28.13
N ARG A 491 -9.52 12.41 28.96
CA ARG A 491 -9.45 12.07 30.40
C ARG A 491 -9.50 10.56 30.69
N LYS A 492 -10.17 9.75 29.87
CA LYS A 492 -10.32 8.28 30.03
C LYS A 492 -9.00 7.52 29.81
N ALA A 493 -7.94 8.24 29.41
CA ALA A 493 -6.55 7.81 29.49
C ALA A 493 -6.22 7.12 30.81
N ARG A 494 -5.36 6.10 30.78
CA ARG A 494 -5.00 5.38 32.01
C ARG A 494 -4.44 6.37 33.04
N PRO A 495 -4.83 6.31 34.33
CA PRO A 495 -4.28 7.16 35.39
C PRO A 495 -2.78 6.95 35.71
N GLY A 496 -2.03 6.24 34.86
CA GLY A 496 -0.65 5.81 35.14
C GLY A 496 0.42 6.35 34.19
N GLY A 497 0.07 7.22 33.23
CA GLY A 497 1.09 7.95 32.45
C GLY A 497 1.80 8.93 33.37
N ARG A 498 3.11 8.76 33.60
CA ARG A 498 3.91 9.66 34.45
C ARG A 498 3.62 11.13 34.06
N PRO A 499 3.11 11.98 34.96
CA PRO A 499 2.71 13.38 34.69
C PRO A 499 3.84 14.32 34.21
N SER A 500 5.04 13.80 33.97
CA SER A 500 6.25 14.57 33.66
C SER A 500 6.97 14.09 32.40
N ALA A 501 6.39 13.17 31.62
CA ALA A 501 7.00 12.79 30.34
C ALA A 501 6.84 13.93 29.32
N THR A 502 7.92 14.33 28.66
CA THR A 502 7.87 15.16 27.47
C THR A 502 7.23 14.37 26.33
N THR A 503 6.25 14.97 25.67
CA THR A 503 5.66 14.47 24.42
C THR A 503 6.75 14.39 23.36
N ARG A 504 6.50 13.65 22.26
CA ARG A 504 7.43 13.62 21.11
C ARG A 504 7.79 15.03 20.60
N ASP A 505 6.88 15.96 20.82
CA ASP A 505 6.95 17.33 20.33
C ASP A 505 7.56 18.27 21.38
N GLY A 506 8.07 17.76 22.51
CA GLY A 506 8.78 18.54 23.53
C GLY A 506 7.88 19.20 24.58
N ALA A 507 6.56 19.10 24.47
CA ALA A 507 5.61 19.64 25.45
C ALA A 507 5.35 18.67 26.62
N THR A 508 4.95 19.16 27.78
CA THR A 508 4.56 18.32 28.92
C THR A 508 3.29 17.52 28.61
N THR A 509 3.30 16.20 28.84
CA THR A 509 2.11 15.36 28.65
C THR A 509 0.94 15.85 29.52
N GLY A 510 -0.28 15.80 28.99
CA GLY A 510 -1.51 16.25 29.64
C GLY A 510 -2.06 17.57 29.12
N TRP A 511 -1.28 18.34 28.34
CA TRP A 511 -1.69 19.67 27.86
C TRP A 511 -2.94 19.64 26.97
N SER A 512 -3.17 18.55 26.22
CA SER A 512 -4.35 18.36 25.36
C SER A 512 -5.66 18.32 26.16
N ARG A 513 -5.58 18.01 27.47
CA ARG A 513 -6.72 17.95 28.38
C ARG A 513 -7.16 19.32 28.89
N HIS A 514 -6.43 20.39 28.54
CA HIS A 514 -6.78 21.73 28.97
C HIS A 514 -8.21 22.07 28.49
N PRO A 515 -9.06 22.68 29.35
CA PRO A 515 -10.44 23.02 28.98
C PRO A 515 -10.53 23.88 27.72
N GLU A 516 -9.59 24.81 27.53
CA GLU A 516 -9.55 25.63 26.31
C GLU A 516 -9.25 24.83 25.05
N VAL A 517 -8.40 23.79 25.13
CA VAL A 517 -8.08 22.94 23.99
C VAL A 517 -9.28 22.06 23.65
N THR A 518 -9.83 21.37 24.64
CA THR A 518 -10.99 20.49 24.45
C THR A 518 -12.26 21.25 24.06
N GLY A 519 -12.53 22.38 24.71
CA GLY A 519 -13.68 23.24 24.41
C GLY A 519 -13.61 23.88 23.04
N SER A 520 -12.41 24.25 22.58
CA SER A 520 -12.23 24.83 21.25
C SER A 520 -12.25 23.77 20.13
N LEU A 521 -11.88 22.52 20.39
CA LEU A 521 -11.94 21.42 19.41
C LEU A 521 -13.32 20.76 19.32
N THR A 522 -14.03 20.61 20.44
CA THR A 522 -15.29 19.84 20.52
C THR A 522 -16.31 20.22 19.43
N PRO A 523 -16.54 21.50 19.10
CA PRO A 523 -17.50 21.89 18.05
C PRO A 523 -17.14 21.41 16.64
N TYR A 524 -15.88 21.04 16.42
CA TYR A 524 -15.30 20.69 15.12
C TYR A 524 -15.08 19.18 14.97
N THR A 525 -15.70 18.37 15.85
CA THR A 525 -15.53 16.91 15.91
C THR A 525 -16.87 16.19 16.15
N SER A 526 -17.06 15.03 15.54
CA SER A 526 -18.18 14.11 15.86
C SER A 526 -17.69 12.66 15.68
N SER A 527 -18.45 11.68 16.19
CA SER A 527 -18.06 10.25 16.10
C SER A 527 -18.13 9.67 14.68
N ARG A 528 -18.88 10.28 13.76
CA ARG A 528 -18.95 9.89 12.35
C ARG A 528 -18.36 10.92 11.40
N TYR A 529 -18.19 12.15 11.86
CA TYR A 529 -17.49 13.20 11.14
C TYR A 529 -16.00 12.92 11.17
N VAL A 530 -15.50 12.46 10.05
CA VAL A 530 -14.09 12.23 9.79
C VAL A 530 -13.70 13.22 8.70
N PRO A 531 -12.68 14.09 8.92
CA PRO A 531 -12.26 15.02 7.89
C PRO A 531 -12.02 14.27 6.58
N HIS A 532 -12.39 14.86 5.46
CA HIS A 532 -12.42 14.18 4.16
C HIS A 532 -11.05 13.55 3.78
N LEU A 533 -9.96 14.02 4.40
CA LEU A 533 -8.59 13.48 4.27
C LEU A 533 -8.41 12.05 4.80
N TYR A 534 -9.24 11.61 5.72
CA TYR A 534 -9.10 10.32 6.39
C TYR A 534 -9.98 9.20 5.80
N GLY A 535 -10.96 9.57 4.97
CA GLY A 535 -11.93 8.65 4.38
C GLY A 535 -12.89 8.01 5.40
N ASN A 536 -14.02 7.50 4.92
CA ASN A 536 -15.13 7.01 5.76
C ASN A 536 -14.90 5.63 6.43
N GLN A 537 -13.65 5.14 6.55
CA GLN A 537 -13.41 3.73 6.89
C GLN A 537 -13.28 3.43 8.39
N VAL A 538 -13.22 4.44 9.26
CA VAL A 538 -13.05 4.28 10.71
C VAL A 538 -13.84 5.35 11.47
N GLY A 539 -14.55 5.00 12.54
CA GLY A 539 -15.22 5.98 13.39
C GLY A 539 -14.23 6.92 14.08
N ASN A 540 -14.53 8.21 14.09
CA ASN A 540 -13.67 9.22 14.70
C ASN A 540 -13.52 8.95 16.22
N GLY A 541 -12.30 8.96 16.74
CA GLY A 541 -12.00 8.58 18.14
C GLY A 541 -11.79 7.07 18.40
N GLN A 542 -12.09 6.17 17.46
CA GLN A 542 -12.02 4.70 17.67
C GLN A 542 -10.59 4.19 17.99
N TYR A 543 -9.55 4.93 17.59
CA TYR A 543 -8.14 4.60 17.85
C TYR A 543 -7.41 5.66 18.68
N GLY A 544 -8.14 6.47 19.44
CA GLY A 544 -7.54 7.58 20.20
C GLY A 544 -6.97 8.69 19.31
N VAL A 545 -7.43 8.76 18.05
CA VAL A 545 -7.20 9.86 17.12
C VAL A 545 -8.56 10.49 16.86
N VAL A 546 -8.66 11.80 17.08
CA VAL A 546 -9.86 12.58 16.75
C VAL A 546 -9.50 13.57 15.66
N GLY A 547 -10.04 13.35 14.46
CA GLY A 547 -9.97 14.30 13.37
C GLY A 547 -10.94 15.47 13.58
N PHE A 548 -10.53 16.66 13.17
CA PHE A 548 -11.34 17.87 13.15
C PHE A 548 -11.17 18.59 11.81
N ASP A 549 -12.14 19.42 11.45
CA ASP A 549 -12.07 20.32 10.29
C ASP A 549 -12.86 21.59 10.58
N GLY A 550 -12.57 22.68 9.86
CA GLY A 550 -13.36 23.90 9.96
C GLY A 550 -12.98 24.87 11.09
N ILE A 551 -11.87 24.66 11.81
CA ILE A 551 -11.48 25.54 12.93
C ILE A 551 -11.13 26.94 12.41
N SER A 552 -11.81 27.97 12.90
CA SER A 552 -11.59 29.38 12.54
C SER A 552 -11.91 30.35 13.68
N GLY A 553 -11.55 31.62 13.49
CA GLY A 553 -11.94 32.74 14.34
C GLY A 553 -11.51 32.57 15.80
N PRO A 554 -12.40 32.91 16.77
CA PRO A 554 -12.08 32.83 18.19
C PRO A 554 -11.64 31.44 18.68
N ALA A 555 -12.09 30.36 18.06
CA ALA A 555 -11.67 29.01 18.44
C ALA A 555 -10.20 28.74 18.08
N ALA A 556 -9.75 29.26 16.93
CA ALA A 556 -8.34 29.17 16.52
C ALA A 556 -7.44 29.95 17.47
N GLY A 557 -7.83 31.18 17.84
CA GLY A 557 -7.08 32.01 18.79
C GLY A 557 -7.00 31.39 20.20
N ARG A 558 -8.10 30.83 20.72
CA ARG A 558 -8.09 30.11 22.01
C ARG A 558 -7.18 28.89 21.97
N LEU A 559 -7.17 28.13 20.87
CA LEU A 559 -6.25 27.01 20.70
C LEU A 559 -4.79 27.48 20.66
N LEU A 560 -4.51 28.53 19.87
CA LEU A 560 -3.16 29.07 19.74
C LEU A 560 -2.61 29.59 21.09
N ALA A 561 -3.47 30.19 21.91
CA ALA A 561 -3.13 30.67 23.24
C ALA A 561 -2.91 29.52 24.25
N ALA A 562 -3.73 28.47 24.18
CA ALA A 562 -3.66 27.34 25.12
C ALA A 562 -2.56 26.30 24.77
N MET A 563 -2.06 26.31 23.52
CA MET A 563 -1.05 25.36 23.08
C MET A 563 0.37 25.75 23.49
N PRO A 564 1.18 24.81 24.03
CA PRO A 564 2.60 25.04 24.28
C PRO A 564 3.38 25.36 23.00
N GLU A 565 4.39 26.22 23.09
CA GLU A 565 5.25 26.61 21.95
C GLU A 565 5.82 25.42 21.17
N PRO A 566 6.34 24.35 21.81
CA PRO A 566 6.85 23.21 21.07
C PRO A 566 5.80 22.52 20.19
N VAL A 567 4.51 22.58 20.58
CA VAL A 567 3.37 22.06 19.80
C VAL A 567 3.04 22.99 18.64
N ARG A 568 3.04 24.30 18.87
CA ARG A 568 2.80 25.33 17.84
C ARG A 568 3.81 25.20 16.71
N ALA A 569 5.07 24.99 17.04
CA ALA A 569 6.17 24.85 16.08
C ALA A 569 6.10 23.54 15.26
N THR A 570 5.20 22.62 15.58
CA THR A 570 5.15 21.32 14.89
C THR A 570 4.49 21.39 13.51
N ARG A 571 4.98 20.56 12.59
CA ARG A 571 4.49 20.46 11.20
C ARG A 571 3.96 19.06 10.87
N HIS A 572 2.84 18.97 10.16
CA HIS A 572 2.48 17.72 9.47
C HIS A 572 3.28 17.62 8.17
N ARG A 573 4.42 16.90 8.19
CA ARG A 573 5.29 16.76 7.00
C ARG A 573 5.75 18.13 6.46
N SER A 574 5.45 18.46 5.21
CA SER A 574 5.75 19.75 4.58
C SER A 574 4.75 20.85 4.91
N ALA A 575 3.70 20.56 5.69
CA ALA A 575 2.70 21.56 6.07
C ALA A 575 3.32 22.76 6.78
N PRO A 576 2.60 23.88 6.80
CA PRO A 576 2.90 24.92 7.75
C PRO A 576 2.86 24.47 9.19
N THR A 577 3.50 25.27 10.05
CA THR A 577 3.43 24.95 11.48
C THR A 577 1.97 25.02 11.93
N THR A 578 1.63 24.21 12.93
CA THR A 578 0.27 24.22 13.50
C THR A 578 -0.06 25.62 14.03
N GLY A 579 0.94 26.34 14.56
CA GLY A 579 0.81 27.73 14.97
C GLY A 579 0.49 28.69 13.81
N ASP A 580 1.17 28.57 12.67
CA ASP A 580 0.91 29.45 11.52
C ASP A 580 -0.48 29.26 10.94
N LEU A 581 -0.93 27.99 10.81
CA LEU A 581 -2.28 27.70 10.31
C LEU A 581 -3.36 28.23 11.24
N LEU A 582 -3.19 28.07 12.57
CA LEU A 582 -4.16 28.60 13.53
C LEU A 582 -4.17 30.14 13.57
N ARG A 583 -2.99 30.78 13.44
CA ARG A 583 -2.89 32.24 13.33
C ARG A 583 -3.61 32.75 12.09
N ALA A 584 -3.43 32.08 10.94
CA ALA A 584 -4.16 32.40 9.72
C ALA A 584 -5.68 32.23 9.89
N ALA A 585 -6.10 31.18 10.60
CA ALA A 585 -7.51 30.90 10.89
C ALA A 585 -8.20 31.94 11.78
N GLU A 586 -7.49 32.81 12.49
CA GLU A 586 -8.10 33.92 13.24
C GLU A 586 -8.87 34.90 12.34
N THR A 587 -8.50 34.98 11.05
CA THR A 587 -9.07 35.95 10.07
C THR A 587 -10.46 35.58 9.53
N HIS A 588 -11.06 34.46 9.95
CA HIS A 588 -12.32 33.88 9.41
C HIS A 588 -12.31 33.51 7.90
N LEU A 589 -11.28 33.91 7.15
CA LEU A 589 -11.08 33.51 5.74
C LEU A 589 -10.36 32.19 5.60
N VAL A 590 -9.78 31.69 6.70
CA VAL A 590 -9.08 30.41 6.76
C VAL A 590 -9.74 29.51 7.80
N GLU A 591 -9.97 28.27 7.42
CA GLU A 591 -10.44 27.20 8.29
C GLU A 591 -9.41 26.06 8.31
N VAL A 592 -9.09 25.54 9.48
CA VAL A 592 -8.03 24.53 9.67
C VAL A 592 -8.63 23.16 9.95
N GLY A 593 -8.09 22.14 9.28
CA GLY A 593 -8.38 20.74 9.53
C GLY A 593 -7.14 19.94 9.92
N GLY A 594 -7.35 18.87 10.68
CA GLY A 594 -6.27 18.09 11.26
C GLY A 594 -6.74 17.02 12.23
N TYR A 595 -5.88 16.69 13.19
CA TYR A 595 -6.19 15.69 14.21
C TYR A 595 -5.56 16.01 15.56
N THR A 596 -6.18 15.49 16.61
CA THR A 596 -5.59 15.38 17.94
C THR A 596 -5.44 13.91 18.35
N THR A 597 -4.40 13.58 19.11
CA THR A 597 -4.19 12.23 19.64
C THR A 597 -4.22 12.21 21.15
N HIS A 598 -4.72 11.10 21.66
CA HIS A 598 -4.73 10.77 23.07
C HIS A 598 -3.31 10.65 23.67
N PRO A 599 -3.11 10.98 24.96
CA PRO A 599 -1.78 10.96 25.59
C PRO A 599 -1.08 9.59 25.54
N ASP A 600 -1.86 8.51 25.64
CA ASP A 600 -1.36 7.12 25.61
C ASP A 600 -1.03 6.60 24.19
N MET A 601 -1.25 7.40 23.13
CA MET A 601 -0.90 7.03 21.75
C MET A 601 0.60 7.23 21.46
N PHE A 602 1.10 6.57 20.42
CA PHE A 602 2.53 6.41 20.10
C PHE A 602 3.25 7.76 19.92
N GLY A 603 3.74 8.27 21.05
CA GLY A 603 4.51 9.51 21.21
C GLY A 603 3.69 10.71 21.72
N GLY A 604 2.67 10.49 22.53
CA GLY A 604 2.07 11.49 23.42
C GLY A 604 0.90 12.28 22.85
N ASP A 605 0.47 13.28 23.63
CA ASP A 605 -0.52 14.28 23.21
C ASP A 605 -0.04 15.05 21.99
N ARG A 606 -0.89 15.12 20.96
CA ARG A 606 -0.63 15.91 19.74
C ARG A 606 -1.87 16.66 19.30
N LEU A 607 -1.64 17.79 18.66
CA LEU A 607 -2.58 18.47 17.79
C LEU A 607 -1.79 18.87 16.56
N ARG A 608 -2.20 18.38 15.39
CA ARG A 608 -1.54 18.67 14.11
C ARG A 608 -2.56 19.22 13.14
N ALA A 609 -2.26 20.38 12.59
CA ALA A 609 -2.95 20.89 11.41
C ALA A 609 -2.32 20.26 10.16
N GLU A 610 -3.16 19.79 9.25
CA GLU A 610 -2.72 19.12 8.02
C GLU A 610 -3.53 19.52 6.77
N SER A 611 -4.49 20.43 6.95
CA SER A 611 -5.21 21.06 5.86
C SER A 611 -5.73 22.43 6.23
N ALA A 612 -6.00 23.21 5.19
CA ALA A 612 -6.63 24.51 5.28
C ALA A 612 -7.67 24.68 4.17
N HIS A 613 -8.81 25.26 4.51
CA HIS A 613 -9.78 25.80 3.57
C HIS A 613 -9.63 27.32 3.57
N VAL A 614 -9.35 27.91 2.41
CA VAL A 614 -9.16 29.35 2.25
C VAL A 614 -10.24 29.89 1.33
N TYR A 615 -11.11 30.74 1.88
CA TYR A 615 -12.30 31.25 1.20
C TYR A 615 -12.03 32.42 0.24
N ASP A 616 -10.78 32.84 0.11
CA ASP A 616 -10.33 33.79 -0.91
C ASP A 616 -10.03 33.05 -2.21
N VAL A 617 -11.09 32.56 -2.87
CA VAL A 617 -11.00 31.89 -4.18
C VAL A 617 -11.07 32.93 -5.29
N ARG A 618 -10.11 32.88 -6.22
CA ARG A 618 -10.08 33.74 -7.40
C ARG A 618 -10.34 32.88 -8.64
N ASP A 619 -11.24 33.34 -9.51
CA ASP A 619 -11.56 32.58 -10.73
C ASP A 619 -10.35 32.56 -11.68
N GLY A 620 -10.10 31.41 -12.28
CA GLY A 620 -8.97 31.18 -13.18
C GLY A 620 -7.61 30.97 -12.50
N GLU A 621 -7.54 31.05 -11.17
CA GLU A 621 -6.31 30.81 -10.43
C GLU A 621 -5.91 29.32 -10.49
N THR A 622 -4.64 29.05 -10.80
CA THR A 622 -4.10 27.68 -10.75
C THR A 622 -3.79 27.28 -9.30
N PRO A 623 -3.72 25.98 -8.97
CA PRO A 623 -3.35 25.53 -7.62
C PRO A 623 -2.04 26.12 -7.08
N ASP A 624 -1.02 26.26 -7.94
CA ASP A 624 0.29 26.80 -7.56
C ASP A 624 0.20 28.32 -7.30
N GLN A 625 -0.51 29.06 -8.15
CA GLN A 625 -0.76 30.49 -7.95
C GLN A 625 -1.55 30.74 -6.65
N ALA A 626 -2.56 29.92 -6.41
CA ALA A 626 -3.34 29.99 -5.18
C ALA A 626 -2.47 29.74 -3.95
N TRP A 627 -1.61 28.71 -3.98
CA TRP A 627 -0.72 28.42 -2.86
C TRP A 627 0.35 29.50 -2.65
N GLU A 628 0.99 29.99 -3.71
CA GLU A 628 2.00 31.05 -3.63
C GLU A 628 1.40 32.32 -3.00
N ARG A 629 0.19 32.68 -3.43
CA ARG A 629 -0.53 33.81 -2.84
C ARG A 629 -0.93 33.55 -1.41
N VAL A 630 -1.60 32.43 -1.12
CA VAL A 630 -2.08 32.11 0.23
C VAL A 630 -0.93 32.01 1.23
N SER A 631 0.18 31.38 0.85
CA SER A 631 1.36 31.30 1.71
C SER A 631 1.95 32.67 2.03
N ARG A 632 1.96 33.59 1.06
CA ARG A 632 2.40 34.98 1.23
C ARG A 632 1.44 35.80 2.09
N ASP A 633 0.15 35.82 1.72
CA ASP A 633 -0.88 36.66 2.34
C ASP A 633 -1.11 36.28 3.80
N TYR A 634 -1.05 34.99 4.12
CA TYR A 634 -1.25 34.47 5.48
C TYR A 634 0.06 34.12 6.20
N GLN A 635 1.22 34.47 5.62
CA GLN A 635 2.56 34.22 6.19
C GLN A 635 2.77 32.75 6.62
N LEU A 636 2.27 31.81 5.81
CA LEU A 636 2.38 30.38 6.10
C LEU A 636 3.79 29.90 5.78
N SER A 637 4.56 29.57 6.81
CA SER A 637 5.88 28.97 6.62
C SER A 637 5.70 27.51 6.19
N GLY A 638 6.28 26.97 5.12
CA GLY A 638 6.08 25.56 4.78
C GLY A 638 6.43 25.22 3.34
N GLY A 639 6.30 23.95 2.99
CA GLY A 639 6.42 23.47 1.62
C GLY A 639 5.06 23.32 0.94
N ASP A 640 5.10 23.01 -0.35
CA ASP A 640 3.89 22.94 -1.17
C ASP A 640 2.90 21.87 -0.67
N PRO A 641 1.58 22.16 -0.77
CA PRO A 641 0.54 21.22 -0.46
C PRO A 641 0.59 20.04 -1.42
N ALA A 642 0.36 18.83 -0.89
CA ALA A 642 0.24 17.63 -1.71
C ALA A 642 -1.04 17.64 -2.57
N GLN A 643 -2.05 18.39 -2.12
CA GLN A 643 -3.30 18.62 -2.84
C GLN A 643 -3.74 20.07 -2.67
N ALA A 644 -4.06 20.72 -3.79
CA ALA A 644 -4.61 22.05 -3.84
C ALA A 644 -5.75 22.05 -4.87
N GLN A 645 -6.99 22.25 -4.41
CA GLN A 645 -8.17 22.24 -5.28
C GLN A 645 -9.28 23.13 -4.75
N VAL A 646 -10.08 23.70 -5.64
CA VAL A 646 -11.30 24.40 -5.25
C VAL A 646 -12.36 23.37 -4.87
N VAL A 647 -12.96 23.51 -3.69
CA VAL A 647 -14.05 22.67 -3.19
C VAL A 647 -15.21 23.53 -2.73
N THR A 648 -16.41 22.95 -2.74
CA THR A 648 -17.54 23.48 -1.95
C THR A 648 -17.43 22.89 -0.56
N VAL A 649 -17.20 23.74 0.44
CA VAL A 649 -17.03 23.30 1.82
C VAL A 649 -18.41 22.84 2.36
N PRO A 650 -18.55 21.57 2.78
CA PRO A 650 -19.88 20.96 2.96
C PRO A 650 -20.70 21.59 4.08
N TRP A 651 -20.08 22.24 5.07
CA TRP A 651 -20.79 22.88 6.18
C TRP A 651 -21.06 24.37 5.98
N THR A 652 -20.33 25.06 5.09
CA THR A 652 -20.60 26.49 4.78
C THR A 652 -21.29 26.67 3.43
N GLY A 653 -21.25 25.67 2.54
CA GLY A 653 -21.69 25.77 1.16
C GLY A 653 -20.85 26.72 0.30
N ARG A 654 -19.79 27.32 0.86
CA ARG A 654 -18.94 28.30 0.16
C ARG A 654 -17.84 27.60 -0.62
N ARG A 655 -17.42 28.22 -1.73
CA ARG A 655 -16.22 27.82 -2.47
C ARG A 655 -14.98 28.20 -1.65
N ALA A 656 -14.05 27.27 -1.52
CA ALA A 656 -12.76 27.49 -0.88
C ALA A 656 -11.66 26.76 -1.64
N TRP A 657 -10.45 27.30 -1.62
CA TRP A 657 -9.26 26.50 -1.88
C TRP A 657 -9.02 25.56 -0.72
N ARG A 658 -8.95 24.27 -0.99
CA ARG A 658 -8.51 23.27 -0.01
C ARG A 658 -7.07 22.91 -0.29
N PHE A 659 -6.21 23.20 0.68
CA PHE A 659 -4.83 22.78 0.72
C PHE A 659 -4.69 21.62 1.71
N ALA A 660 -4.03 20.54 1.31
CA ALA A 660 -3.77 19.41 2.19
C ALA A 660 -2.35 18.87 2.03
N TRP A 661 -1.74 18.51 3.15
CA TRP A 661 -0.38 18.01 3.21
C TRP A 661 -0.43 16.53 3.63
N SER A 662 -0.17 15.64 2.66
CA SER A 662 -0.40 14.19 2.80
C SER A 662 0.77 13.43 3.34
#